data_AF-H6LGA9-F1
#
_entry.id   AF-H6LGA9-F1
#
_cell.length_a   1.000
_cell.length_b   1.000
_cell.length_c   1.000
_cell.angle_alpha   90.00
_cell.angle_beta   90.00
_cell.angle_gamma   90.00
#
_symmetry.space_group_name_H-M   'P 1'
#
loop_
_entity.id
_entity.type
_entity.pdbx_description
1 polymer ?
#
loop_
_entity_poly.entity_id
_entity_poly.type
_entity_poly.pdbx_seq_one_letter_code
_entity_poly.pdbx_strand_id
1 'polypeptide(L)'
;MEIIRNRKKQIALGIVMTLVLLTFFSYFSLDVKAASTTIVVNPGHLDGVDTGAVNKSNGIREVDLNNALAIKVVSTLRQNGYNAMLSHPVPGNPGLPTLLSAPPAYSAYSTTICNKANQIGADLLISIHHNSGAATASGYEFYWSSYHPSVDTNGIYQKPGLWSDGSLADLDATPPTIALKSKELANLLNDNFSENLTYVPSRDKIIERDDAITRKTSMPSVLIEAGYVSNNAEVVKMADDNNQQQMANQILASINELFGANTDLMTATSFTASVNGDKITATVNGVSAPNGLQVIYIPVWSDDGGQDDLKWYPATKQGDGSYSATIDVKDHGYESGNYQLHCYGVDSYGKYTLLGHTTVNVTSSVQEKMTASSVTGTVSGNKITATVKGISAPNGLTGITIPVWSETGGQDDLKWYSATKQSDGSYRVTIDIKDHNYDGGLYNIHAYGIDNNGKMTFLGNTSATVKVDTMTATSVSASVSGNKITAMVKGITAPNGITEVIIPIWSETNGQDDLKWYPATKQSDGSYAVTIDIRDHNNDGGTYNIHAYGKDNNNKMTFVGSTSVNVLVEPMTATSVTASVSGNKITTVVKGIKAPNGLKSIAVPIWSDVNGQDDLKWYTATKQSDGSYAVTIDIKDHNYSGGVYNIHVYGTDDSGKQTFLGNTSVSVATTPMSATSVKASVAENMITVVVSGITAPNGIKKIEIPTWSDINGQDDLIWYTATEQSDGSYKVVIDAKNHHGDSGTYLIDAYGVESDGRFVPLGSTSASVRYVETPIMGETTVTAAELVAYYKASGSVYPQIYNDLGVNLEKFVDLYIQECKVEGVRAEVAFAQAMLETGNLQFGGDVKVTQFNFAGLGATGGVPGFDFSVVYGNNSTGLQTGIRGHVQHLKCYACDEDLKQTNVDPRWNDKIRLRALSVEELAGTWAADTTYATKIKAIMKKF
;
A
#
# COMPACT_ATOMS: atom_id res chain seq x y z
N MET A 1 -57.47 -30.01 -7.72
CA MET A 1 -57.23 -28.67 -8.34
C MET A 1 -56.10 -27.90 -7.65
N GLU A 2 -55.99 -27.96 -6.31
CA GLU A 2 -54.96 -27.25 -5.53
C GLU A 2 -53.52 -27.77 -5.76
N ILE A 3 -53.35 -29.09 -5.96
CA ILE A 3 -52.07 -29.72 -6.33
C ILE A 3 -51.55 -29.24 -7.70
N ILE A 4 -52.46 -28.94 -8.64
CA ILE A 4 -52.10 -28.42 -9.97
C ILE A 4 -51.67 -26.94 -9.88
N ARG A 5 -52.24 -26.19 -8.93
CA ARG A 5 -51.88 -24.79 -8.65
C ARG A 5 -50.52 -24.67 -7.97
N ASN A 6 -50.17 -25.60 -7.08
CA ASN A 6 -48.86 -25.66 -6.42
C ASN A 6 -47.74 -26.14 -7.36
N ARG A 7 -48.02 -27.07 -8.29
CA ARG A 7 -47.05 -27.46 -9.33
C ARG A 7 -46.73 -26.33 -10.31
N LYS A 8 -47.71 -25.50 -10.70
CA LYS A 8 -47.45 -24.32 -11.54
C LYS A 8 -46.62 -23.25 -10.83
N LYS A 9 -46.76 -23.09 -9.51
CA LYS A 9 -45.91 -22.18 -8.71
C LYS A 9 -44.47 -22.70 -8.54
N GLN A 10 -44.27 -24.00 -8.36
CA GLN A 10 -42.93 -24.59 -8.28
C GLN A 10 -42.20 -24.59 -9.64
N ILE A 11 -42.92 -24.80 -10.74
CA ILE A 11 -42.36 -24.67 -12.10
C ILE A 11 -41.99 -23.21 -12.41
N ALA A 12 -42.83 -22.24 -12.01
CA ALA A 12 -42.50 -20.82 -12.15
C ALA A 12 -41.29 -20.41 -11.28
N LEU A 13 -41.15 -20.96 -10.07
CA LEU A 13 -40.01 -20.69 -9.19
C LEU A 13 -38.71 -21.32 -9.71
N GLY A 14 -38.79 -22.51 -10.31
CA GLY A 14 -37.67 -23.17 -10.99
C GLY A 14 -37.19 -22.40 -12.22
N ILE A 15 -38.12 -21.92 -13.07
CA ILE A 15 -37.77 -21.11 -14.25
C ILE A 15 -37.12 -19.79 -13.84
N VAL A 16 -37.58 -19.15 -12.76
CA VAL A 16 -36.97 -17.92 -12.23
C VAL A 16 -35.57 -18.18 -11.64
N MET A 17 -35.37 -19.28 -10.92
CA MET A 17 -34.02 -19.65 -10.42
C MET A 17 -33.04 -20.02 -11.55
N THR A 18 -33.51 -20.68 -12.61
CA THR A 18 -32.66 -21.00 -13.78
C THR A 18 -32.32 -19.75 -14.59
N LEU A 19 -33.24 -18.80 -14.74
CA LEU A 19 -32.95 -17.48 -15.34
C LEU A 19 -31.95 -16.67 -14.49
N VAL A 20 -32.05 -16.73 -13.16
CA VAL A 20 -31.09 -16.08 -12.24
C VAL A 20 -29.71 -16.75 -12.30
N LEU A 21 -29.63 -18.07 -12.44
CA LEU A 21 -28.36 -18.79 -12.63
C LEU A 21 -27.72 -18.55 -14.00
N LEU A 22 -28.51 -18.46 -15.08
CA LEU A 22 -28.03 -18.14 -16.43
C LEU A 22 -27.52 -16.70 -16.54
N THR A 23 -28.09 -15.76 -15.76
CA THR A 23 -27.53 -14.41 -15.59
C THR A 23 -26.29 -14.37 -14.70
N PHE A 24 -26.05 -15.38 -13.84
CA PHE A 24 -24.89 -15.40 -12.93
C PHE A 24 -23.60 -15.87 -13.61
N PHE A 25 -23.69 -16.76 -14.61
CA PHE A 25 -22.52 -17.30 -15.32
C PHE A 25 -22.14 -16.54 -16.60
N SER A 26 -22.95 -15.60 -17.06
CA SER A 26 -22.64 -14.74 -18.22
C SER A 26 -21.76 -13.52 -17.86
N TYR A 27 -21.37 -13.35 -16.59
CA TYR A 27 -20.57 -12.21 -16.10
C TYR A 27 -19.07 -12.45 -15.92
N PHE A 28 -18.55 -13.65 -16.17
CA PHE A 28 -17.10 -13.90 -16.10
C PHE A 28 -16.50 -14.05 -17.50
N SER A 29 -16.33 -12.91 -18.16
CA SER A 29 -15.31 -12.74 -19.20
C SER A 29 -14.14 -11.99 -18.57
N LEU A 30 -12.92 -12.51 -18.70
CA LEU A 30 -11.70 -11.79 -18.33
C LEU A 30 -11.52 -10.61 -19.29
N ASP A 31 -12.03 -9.45 -18.91
CA ASP A 31 -11.79 -8.19 -19.60
C ASP A 31 -10.40 -7.66 -19.22
N VAL A 32 -9.47 -7.67 -20.17
CA VAL A 32 -8.35 -6.72 -20.17
C VAL A 32 -8.90 -5.40 -20.71
N LYS A 33 -9.42 -4.56 -19.80
CA LYS A 33 -9.86 -3.18 -20.09
C LYS A 33 -8.73 -2.21 -19.73
N ALA A 34 -8.33 -1.36 -20.68
CA ALA A 34 -7.59 -0.14 -20.36
C ALA A 34 -8.50 0.77 -19.52
N ALA A 35 -8.04 1.15 -18.33
CA ALA A 35 -8.88 1.59 -17.22
C ALA A 35 -9.38 3.05 -17.35
N SER A 36 -10.66 3.26 -17.04
CA SER A 36 -11.17 4.55 -16.59
C SER A 36 -10.68 4.86 -15.17
N THR A 37 -10.77 6.12 -14.73
CA THR A 37 -10.39 6.55 -13.37
C THR A 37 -11.00 5.63 -12.32
N THR A 38 -10.15 4.90 -11.61
CA THR A 38 -10.50 3.88 -10.64
C THR A 38 -10.62 4.51 -9.26
N ILE A 39 -11.82 4.47 -8.68
CA ILE A 39 -12.13 5.14 -7.41
C ILE A 39 -12.53 4.12 -6.36
N VAL A 40 -11.82 4.10 -5.24
CA VAL A 40 -12.15 3.28 -4.07
C VAL A 40 -12.92 4.12 -3.05
N VAL A 41 -14.13 3.69 -2.71
CA VAL A 41 -14.93 4.35 -1.67
C VAL A 41 -14.98 3.44 -0.45
N ASN A 42 -14.41 3.91 0.65
CA ASN A 42 -14.36 3.23 1.93
C ASN A 42 -15.49 3.72 2.86
N PRO A 43 -16.53 2.91 3.15
CA PRO A 43 -17.41 3.19 4.27
C PRO A 43 -16.63 2.94 5.57
N GLY A 44 -16.45 3.95 6.41
CA GLY A 44 -15.76 3.82 7.69
C GLY A 44 -16.47 2.90 8.68
N HIS A 45 -15.70 2.34 9.62
CA HIS A 45 -16.16 1.37 10.63
C HIS A 45 -16.58 0.01 10.02
N LEU A 46 -17.07 -0.93 10.85
CA LEU A 46 -17.40 -2.29 10.40
C LEU A 46 -18.57 -2.88 11.20
N ASP A 47 -19.70 -3.13 10.53
CA ASP A 47 -20.91 -3.61 11.21
C ASP A 47 -20.66 -4.95 11.94
N GLY A 48 -21.18 -5.06 13.16
CA GLY A 48 -20.94 -6.20 14.05
C GLY A 48 -19.56 -6.23 14.75
N VAL A 49 -18.64 -5.31 14.42
CA VAL A 49 -17.30 -5.22 15.04
C VAL A 49 -17.09 -3.85 15.69
N ASP A 50 -17.31 -2.79 14.94
CA ASP A 50 -17.25 -1.41 15.38
C ASP A 50 -18.37 -0.61 14.72
N THR A 51 -19.30 -0.11 15.53
CA THR A 51 -20.46 0.64 15.03
C THR A 51 -20.16 2.10 14.74
N GLY A 52 -18.97 2.58 15.12
CA GLY A 52 -18.70 4.00 15.25
C GLY A 52 -19.62 4.65 16.29
N ALA A 53 -19.85 5.95 16.14
CA ALA A 53 -20.76 6.68 17.02
C ALA A 53 -22.20 6.15 16.94
N VAL A 54 -22.90 6.12 18.07
CA VAL A 54 -24.32 5.75 18.13
C VAL A 54 -25.10 6.90 18.76
N ASN A 55 -26.12 7.39 18.05
CA ASN A 55 -27.00 8.43 18.58
C ASN A 55 -27.81 7.85 19.75
N LYS A 56 -27.66 8.46 20.92
CA LYS A 56 -28.27 7.96 22.17
C LYS A 56 -29.80 8.05 22.19
N SER A 57 -30.41 8.89 21.37
CA SER A 57 -31.86 9.15 21.39
C SER A 57 -32.64 8.28 20.41
N ASN A 58 -32.07 7.95 19.24
CA ASN A 58 -32.78 7.18 18.21
C ASN A 58 -32.05 5.90 17.77
N GLY A 59 -30.84 5.65 18.26
CA GLY A 59 -30.09 4.42 17.98
C GLY A 59 -29.46 4.34 16.59
N ILE A 60 -29.51 5.41 15.79
CA ILE A 60 -28.83 5.46 14.50
C ILE A 60 -27.32 5.35 14.73
N ARG A 61 -26.69 4.40 14.03
CA ARG A 61 -25.26 4.10 14.13
C ARG A 61 -24.52 4.71 12.95
N GLU A 62 -23.32 5.23 13.21
CA GLU A 62 -22.43 5.78 12.20
C GLU A 62 -22.18 4.79 11.06
N VAL A 63 -21.88 3.53 11.39
CA VAL A 63 -21.61 2.49 10.38
C VAL A 63 -22.77 2.29 9.40
N ASP A 64 -24.02 2.46 9.84
CA ASP A 64 -25.19 2.35 8.97
C ASP A 64 -25.26 3.51 7.98
N LEU A 65 -24.96 4.73 8.46
CA LEU A 65 -24.90 5.93 7.62
C LEU A 65 -23.75 5.86 6.61
N ASN A 66 -22.57 5.42 7.06
CA ASN A 66 -21.39 5.27 6.20
C ASN A 66 -21.66 4.29 5.06
N ASN A 67 -22.24 3.12 5.37
CA ASN A 67 -22.58 2.10 4.38
C ASN A 67 -23.59 2.65 3.35
N ALA A 68 -24.68 3.26 3.81
CA ALA A 68 -25.73 3.78 2.95
C ALA A 68 -25.22 4.88 1.99
N LEU A 69 -24.45 5.83 2.51
CA LEU A 69 -23.87 6.90 1.70
C LEU A 69 -22.81 6.38 0.72
N ALA A 70 -21.91 5.46 1.15
CA ALA A 70 -20.90 4.88 0.28
C ALA A 70 -21.51 4.12 -0.92
N ILE A 71 -22.59 3.36 -0.69
CA ILE A 71 -23.32 2.66 -1.75
C ILE A 71 -23.85 3.66 -2.79
N LYS A 72 -24.42 4.78 -2.34
CA LYS A 72 -24.94 5.83 -3.23
C LYS A 72 -23.81 6.51 -4.01
N VAL A 73 -22.70 6.85 -3.34
CA VAL A 73 -21.52 7.45 -3.99
C VAL A 73 -20.97 6.54 -5.08
N VAL A 74 -20.73 5.26 -4.78
CA VAL A 74 -20.24 4.29 -5.79
C VAL A 74 -21.25 4.15 -6.93
N SER A 75 -22.54 4.04 -6.64
CA SER A 75 -23.59 3.95 -7.67
C SER A 75 -23.59 5.18 -8.59
N THR A 76 -23.57 6.38 -8.02
CA THR A 76 -23.53 7.66 -8.74
C THR A 76 -22.28 7.78 -9.61
N LEU A 77 -21.10 7.44 -9.07
CA LEU A 77 -19.85 7.50 -9.81
C LEU A 77 -19.84 6.53 -11.00
N ARG A 78 -20.30 5.30 -10.80
CA ARG A 78 -20.40 4.30 -11.89
C ARG A 78 -21.37 4.73 -12.98
N GLN A 79 -22.51 5.30 -12.60
CA GLN A 79 -23.48 5.87 -13.56
C GLN A 79 -22.90 7.03 -14.38
N ASN A 80 -21.84 7.68 -13.90
CA ASN A 80 -21.16 8.79 -14.55
C ASN A 80 -19.80 8.40 -15.16
N GLY A 81 -19.55 7.11 -15.36
CA GLY A 81 -18.43 6.61 -16.16
C GLY A 81 -17.13 6.33 -15.40
N TYR A 82 -17.12 6.46 -14.06
CA TYR A 82 -15.97 6.08 -13.23
C TYR A 82 -15.93 4.57 -12.98
N ASN A 83 -14.72 4.00 -12.87
CA ASN A 83 -14.53 2.64 -12.36
C ASN A 83 -14.52 2.66 -10.82
N ALA A 84 -15.68 2.93 -10.22
CA ALA A 84 -15.81 3.02 -8.77
C ALA A 84 -16.20 1.68 -8.13
N MET A 85 -15.69 1.44 -6.91
CA MET A 85 -15.95 0.24 -6.10
C MET A 85 -15.95 0.57 -4.60
N LEU A 86 -16.63 -0.26 -3.80
CA LEU A 86 -16.54 -0.22 -2.34
C LEU A 86 -15.21 -0.83 -1.88
N SER A 87 -14.65 -0.42 -0.75
CA SER A 87 -13.41 -1.02 -0.23
C SER A 87 -13.58 -2.48 0.21
N HIS A 88 -14.78 -2.88 0.66
CA HIS A 88 -15.12 -4.23 1.13
C HIS A 88 -16.64 -4.45 1.08
N PRO A 89 -17.15 -5.69 1.26
CA PRO A 89 -18.59 -5.96 1.29
C PRO A 89 -19.22 -5.37 2.55
N VAL A 90 -20.36 -4.69 2.38
CA VAL A 90 -21.12 -4.06 3.47
C VAL A 90 -22.61 -4.44 3.41
N PRO A 91 -23.33 -4.40 4.55
CA PRO A 91 -24.78 -4.56 4.56
C PRO A 91 -25.49 -3.61 3.58
N GLY A 92 -26.47 -4.13 2.84
CA GLY A 92 -27.25 -3.35 1.88
C GLY A 92 -26.60 -3.13 0.51
N ASN A 93 -25.39 -3.63 0.25
CA ASN A 93 -24.75 -3.53 -1.06
C ASN A 93 -25.58 -4.26 -2.16
N PRO A 94 -26.07 -3.57 -3.21
CA PRO A 94 -26.93 -4.16 -4.24
C PRO A 94 -26.17 -4.96 -5.32
N GLY A 95 -24.95 -5.43 -5.01
CA GLY A 95 -24.06 -6.11 -5.97
C GLY A 95 -23.03 -5.19 -6.63
N LEU A 96 -22.72 -4.04 -6.03
CA LEU A 96 -21.62 -3.19 -6.45
C LEU A 96 -20.27 -3.90 -6.23
N PRO A 97 -19.28 -3.67 -7.13
CA PRO A 97 -17.95 -4.27 -6.98
C PRO A 97 -17.28 -3.83 -5.68
N THR A 98 -16.45 -4.71 -5.14
CA THR A 98 -15.68 -4.50 -3.91
C THR A 98 -14.19 -4.74 -4.19
N LEU A 99 -13.33 -3.96 -3.55
CA LEU A 99 -11.87 -4.09 -3.65
C LEU A 99 -11.37 -5.35 -2.93
N LEU A 100 -11.91 -5.62 -1.74
CA LEU A 100 -11.67 -6.83 -0.96
C LEU A 100 -12.88 -7.75 -1.06
N SER A 101 -12.66 -9.06 -1.19
CA SER A 101 -13.74 -10.06 -1.25
C SER A 101 -14.43 -10.32 0.10
N ALA A 102 -13.83 -9.85 1.20
CA ALA A 102 -14.35 -9.92 2.56
C ALA A 102 -13.87 -8.69 3.37
N PRO A 103 -14.56 -8.30 4.46
CA PRO A 103 -14.10 -7.23 5.32
C PRO A 103 -12.73 -7.53 5.96
N PRO A 104 -11.81 -6.54 6.03
CA PRO A 104 -10.50 -6.75 6.65
C PRO A 104 -10.61 -6.84 8.18
N ALA A 105 -9.58 -7.41 8.82
CA ALA A 105 -9.47 -7.40 10.27
C ALA A 105 -9.42 -5.96 10.81
N TYR A 106 -10.24 -5.67 11.83
CA TYR A 106 -10.42 -4.29 12.30
C TYR A 106 -9.10 -3.65 12.82
N SER A 107 -8.22 -4.43 13.46
CA SER A 107 -6.89 -3.98 13.93
C SER A 107 -5.95 -3.50 12.82
N ALA A 108 -6.19 -3.90 11.58
CA ALA A 108 -5.39 -3.53 10.41
C ALA A 108 -6.25 -2.90 9.30
N TYR A 109 -7.44 -2.40 9.63
CA TYR A 109 -8.49 -2.02 8.69
C TYR A 109 -8.00 -1.03 7.62
N SER A 110 -7.59 0.17 8.03
CA SER A 110 -7.16 1.21 7.10
C SER A 110 -5.91 0.81 6.33
N THR A 111 -4.95 0.15 6.98
CA THR A 111 -3.71 -0.30 6.34
C THR A 111 -3.99 -1.33 5.24
N THR A 112 -4.91 -2.27 5.47
CA THR A 112 -5.25 -3.32 4.50
C THR A 112 -5.92 -2.71 3.26
N ILE A 113 -6.83 -1.77 3.46
CA ILE A 113 -7.53 -1.07 2.37
C ILE A 113 -6.55 -0.22 1.56
N CYS A 114 -5.74 0.62 2.22
CA CYS A 114 -4.75 1.45 1.54
C CYS A 114 -3.74 0.61 0.75
N ASN A 115 -3.19 -0.46 1.34
CA ASN A 115 -2.26 -1.33 0.65
C ASN A 115 -2.88 -1.97 -0.59
N LYS A 116 -4.15 -2.39 -0.50
CA LYS A 116 -4.84 -2.99 -1.64
C LYS A 116 -5.17 -1.96 -2.73
N ALA A 117 -5.57 -0.75 -2.36
CA ALA A 117 -5.81 0.36 -3.29
C ALA A 117 -4.50 0.75 -4.02
N ASN A 118 -3.39 0.83 -3.30
CA ASN A 118 -2.06 1.08 -3.87
C ASN A 118 -1.67 -0.04 -4.84
N GLN A 119 -1.91 -1.31 -4.46
CA GLN A 119 -1.58 -2.48 -5.28
C GLN A 119 -2.30 -2.45 -6.65
N ILE A 120 -3.56 -2.01 -6.70
CA ILE A 120 -4.31 -1.94 -7.95
C ILE A 120 -4.08 -0.64 -8.73
N GLY A 121 -3.27 0.28 -8.19
CA GLY A 121 -3.03 1.59 -8.79
C GLY A 121 -4.29 2.44 -8.91
N ALA A 122 -5.15 2.45 -7.89
CA ALA A 122 -6.35 3.29 -7.90
C ALA A 122 -6.00 4.78 -8.06
N ASP A 123 -6.88 5.55 -8.71
CA ASP A 123 -6.68 6.97 -8.99
C ASP A 123 -7.19 7.88 -7.86
N LEU A 124 -8.10 7.39 -7.02
CA LEU A 124 -8.65 8.11 -5.87
C LEU A 124 -9.13 7.14 -4.79
N LEU A 125 -8.92 7.50 -3.51
CA LEU A 125 -9.56 6.87 -2.37
C LEU A 125 -10.37 7.88 -1.56
N ILE A 126 -11.65 7.60 -1.32
CA ILE A 126 -12.51 8.41 -0.43
C ILE A 126 -12.92 7.57 0.77
N SER A 127 -12.75 8.08 1.99
CA SER A 127 -13.30 7.47 3.21
C SER A 127 -14.51 8.26 3.71
N ILE A 128 -15.63 7.59 4.00
CA ILE A 128 -16.88 8.21 4.46
C ILE A 128 -17.09 7.88 5.94
N HIS A 129 -17.25 8.91 6.75
CA HIS A 129 -17.49 8.88 8.20
C HIS A 129 -18.60 9.86 8.60
N HIS A 130 -19.09 9.74 9.83
CA HIS A 130 -19.96 10.73 10.45
C HIS A 130 -19.54 10.99 11.91
N ASN A 131 -19.12 12.22 12.17
CA ASN A 131 -18.48 12.64 13.41
C ASN A 131 -19.40 12.58 14.63
N SER A 132 -18.83 12.74 15.83
CA SER A 132 -19.54 12.82 17.10
C SER A 132 -18.85 13.78 18.06
N GLY A 133 -19.64 14.56 18.78
CA GLY A 133 -19.14 15.54 19.73
C GLY A 133 -20.21 15.98 20.71
N ALA A 134 -20.21 17.27 21.06
CA ALA A 134 -21.29 17.85 21.84
C ALA A 134 -22.64 17.67 21.13
N ALA A 135 -23.75 17.58 21.89
CA ALA A 135 -25.08 17.37 21.31
C ALA A 135 -25.53 18.49 20.36
N THR A 136 -24.89 19.67 20.45
CA THR A 136 -25.12 20.83 19.57
C THR A 136 -24.10 20.95 18.44
N ALA A 137 -23.09 20.09 18.38
CA ALA A 137 -22.12 20.08 17.29
C ALA A 137 -22.84 19.71 15.98
N SER A 138 -22.49 20.37 14.89
CA SER A 138 -23.14 20.18 13.60
C SER A 138 -22.24 20.54 12.43
N GLY A 139 -22.53 19.93 11.28
CA GLY A 139 -21.94 20.24 9.99
C GLY A 139 -20.85 19.29 9.53
N TYR A 140 -20.52 19.32 8.25
CA TYR A 140 -19.51 18.45 7.64
C TYR A 140 -18.08 18.98 7.79
N GLU A 141 -17.09 18.08 7.70
CA GLU A 141 -15.66 18.37 7.75
C GLU A 141 -14.89 17.46 6.78
N PHE A 142 -13.76 17.94 6.24
CA PHE A 142 -12.93 17.18 5.31
C PHE A 142 -11.50 17.08 5.83
N TYR A 143 -10.93 15.87 5.77
CA TYR A 143 -9.60 15.57 6.24
C TYR A 143 -8.73 15.07 5.08
N TRP A 144 -7.51 15.61 4.97
CA TRP A 144 -6.51 15.23 3.99
C TRP A 144 -5.13 15.18 4.65
N SER A 145 -4.16 14.49 4.05
CA SER A 145 -2.80 14.43 4.57
C SER A 145 -1.80 15.05 3.60
N SER A 146 -0.86 15.84 4.12
CA SER A 146 0.34 16.24 3.37
C SER A 146 1.37 15.12 3.32
N TYR A 147 1.38 14.27 4.35
CA TYR A 147 2.35 13.21 4.54
C TYR A 147 1.92 11.92 3.86
N HIS A 148 2.73 11.43 2.92
CA HIS A 148 2.50 10.17 2.22
C HIS A 148 3.78 9.33 2.18
N PRO A 149 4.12 8.60 3.27
CA PRO A 149 5.42 7.92 3.42
C PRO A 149 5.69 6.82 2.39
N SER A 150 4.67 6.33 1.69
CA SER A 150 4.83 5.39 0.58
C SER A 150 5.21 6.06 -0.75
N VAL A 151 5.24 7.39 -0.82
CA VAL A 151 5.46 8.16 -2.05
C VAL A 151 6.62 9.15 -1.90
N ASP A 152 6.63 9.92 -0.81
CA ASP A 152 7.69 10.88 -0.50
C ASP A 152 8.00 10.86 1.00
N THR A 153 9.28 11.05 1.32
CA THR A 153 9.76 11.14 2.69
C THR A 153 10.62 12.38 2.95
N ASN A 154 10.65 13.34 2.02
CA ASN A 154 11.32 14.62 2.21
C ASN A 154 10.42 15.60 2.97
N GLY A 155 11.00 16.59 3.65
CA GLY A 155 10.21 17.67 4.28
C GLY A 155 9.30 17.26 5.44
N ILE A 156 9.42 16.04 5.97
CA ILE A 156 8.59 15.56 7.08
C ILE A 156 8.91 16.33 8.37
N TYR A 157 7.87 16.78 9.07
CA TYR A 157 7.99 17.40 10.40
C TYR A 157 6.81 16.98 11.28
N GLN A 158 7.01 17.04 12.60
CA GLN A 158 5.99 16.66 13.57
C GLN A 158 5.24 17.88 14.11
N LYS A 159 3.90 17.78 14.13
CA LYS A 159 3.02 18.85 14.62
C LYS A 159 2.17 18.35 15.80
N PRO A 160 2.33 18.92 17.02
CA PRO A 160 1.46 18.61 18.14
C PRO A 160 0.08 19.27 17.99
N GLY A 161 -0.94 18.67 18.62
CA GLY A 161 -2.26 19.30 18.81
C GLY A 161 -3.23 19.15 17.64
N LEU A 162 -2.92 18.31 16.64
CA LEU A 162 -3.89 17.89 15.62
C LEU A 162 -4.79 16.76 16.10
N TRP A 163 -4.32 15.98 17.06
CA TRP A 163 -5.09 14.95 17.74
C TRP A 163 -5.62 15.47 19.08
N SER A 164 -6.81 15.01 19.47
CA SER A 164 -7.46 15.43 20.72
C SER A 164 -6.71 14.96 21.97
N ASP A 165 -5.85 13.96 21.85
CA ASP A 165 -4.96 13.46 22.90
C ASP A 165 -3.61 14.20 22.97
N GLY A 166 -3.37 15.17 22.07
CA GLY A 166 -2.14 15.94 21.99
C GLY A 166 -0.97 15.22 21.34
N SER A 167 -1.18 14.02 20.77
CA SER A 167 -0.15 13.28 20.05
C SER A 167 0.40 14.05 18.85
N LEU A 168 1.63 13.70 18.47
CA LEU A 168 2.31 14.28 17.31
C LEU A 168 1.75 13.66 16.03
N ALA A 169 1.38 14.52 15.08
CA ALA A 169 1.05 14.13 13.72
C ALA A 169 2.27 14.35 12.82
N ASP A 170 2.55 13.40 11.93
CA ASP A 170 3.57 13.55 10.89
C ASP A 170 2.98 14.32 9.69
N LEU A 171 3.55 15.47 9.36
CA LEU A 171 3.16 16.32 8.22
C LEU A 171 4.34 16.51 7.27
N ASP A 172 4.07 17.03 6.08
CA ASP A 172 5.07 17.26 5.05
C ASP A 172 5.08 18.74 4.60
N ALA A 173 6.24 19.39 4.72
CA ALA A 173 6.47 20.77 4.27
C ALA A 173 6.67 20.89 2.75
N THR A 174 6.96 19.78 2.07
CA THR A 174 7.16 19.65 0.62
C THR A 174 6.24 18.56 0.04
N PRO A 175 4.91 18.65 0.25
CA PRO A 175 4.00 17.54 -0.02
C PRO A 175 4.02 17.10 -1.50
N PRO A 176 3.94 15.80 -1.79
CA PRO A 176 3.93 15.29 -3.15
C PRO A 176 2.65 15.72 -3.89
N THR A 177 2.66 15.66 -5.22
CA THR A 177 1.53 16.09 -6.06
C THR A 177 0.20 15.41 -5.70
N ILE A 178 0.23 14.15 -5.26
CA ILE A 178 -0.98 13.44 -4.83
C ILE A 178 -1.61 14.04 -3.55
N ALA A 179 -0.79 14.55 -2.63
CA ALA A 179 -1.23 15.20 -1.41
C ALA A 179 -1.84 16.57 -1.73
N LEU A 180 -1.22 17.33 -2.64
CA LEU A 180 -1.77 18.59 -3.15
C LEU A 180 -3.12 18.39 -3.84
N LYS A 181 -3.28 17.32 -4.64
CA LYS A 181 -4.58 16.94 -5.23
C LYS A 181 -5.61 16.51 -4.18
N SER A 182 -5.19 15.89 -3.08
CA SER A 182 -6.08 15.57 -1.96
C SER A 182 -6.62 16.83 -1.31
N LYS A 183 -5.74 17.83 -1.10
CA LYS A 183 -6.12 19.15 -0.61
C LYS A 183 -7.09 19.84 -1.58
N GLU A 184 -6.80 19.83 -2.88
CA GLU A 184 -7.68 20.38 -3.92
C GLU A 184 -9.07 19.76 -3.87
N LEU A 185 -9.17 18.42 -3.83
CA LEU A 185 -10.46 17.72 -3.71
C LEU A 185 -11.21 18.11 -2.43
N ALA A 186 -10.52 18.25 -1.30
CA ALA A 186 -11.15 18.67 -0.05
C ALA A 186 -11.73 20.10 -0.14
N ASN A 187 -11.10 21.00 -0.89
CA ASN A 187 -11.64 22.34 -1.17
C ASN A 187 -12.87 22.24 -2.09
N LEU A 188 -12.78 21.49 -3.19
CA LEU A 188 -13.90 21.30 -4.13
C LEU A 188 -15.14 20.70 -3.44
N LEU A 189 -14.93 19.74 -2.53
CA LEU A 189 -15.99 19.17 -1.71
C LEU A 189 -16.64 20.22 -0.80
N ASN A 190 -15.83 21.05 -0.15
CA ASN A 190 -16.33 22.12 0.72
C ASN A 190 -17.16 23.14 -0.05
N ASP A 191 -16.67 23.59 -1.21
CA ASP A 191 -17.35 24.57 -2.05
C ASP A 191 -18.69 24.00 -2.56
N ASN A 192 -18.67 22.83 -3.19
CA ASN A 192 -19.87 22.18 -3.72
C ASN A 192 -20.89 21.82 -2.63
N PHE A 193 -20.43 21.38 -1.46
CA PHE A 193 -21.33 21.08 -0.35
C PHE A 193 -21.95 22.37 0.20
N SER A 194 -21.18 23.45 0.30
CA SER A 194 -21.66 24.73 0.86
C SER A 194 -22.70 25.40 -0.02
N GLU A 195 -22.55 25.27 -1.35
CA GLU A 195 -23.47 25.83 -2.32
C GLU A 195 -24.76 25.02 -2.42
N ASN A 196 -24.68 23.69 -2.33
CA ASN A 196 -25.77 22.80 -2.74
C ASN A 196 -26.41 21.96 -1.63
N LEU A 197 -25.82 21.86 -0.43
CA LEU A 197 -26.41 21.12 0.69
C LEU A 197 -27.00 22.08 1.73
N THR A 198 -28.30 21.94 2.01
CA THR A 198 -29.03 22.81 2.96
C THR A 198 -29.42 22.10 4.26
N TYR A 199 -29.29 20.77 4.32
CA TYR A 199 -29.78 19.98 5.44
C TYR A 199 -28.71 19.70 6.51
N VAL A 200 -27.43 19.73 6.12
CA VAL A 200 -26.24 19.73 7.01
C VAL A 200 -25.52 21.07 6.81
N PRO A 201 -25.20 21.83 7.88
CA PRO A 201 -24.57 23.13 7.74
C PRO A 201 -23.09 23.03 7.35
N SER A 202 -22.57 24.03 6.65
CA SER A 202 -21.12 24.15 6.44
C SER A 202 -20.41 24.57 7.73
N ARG A 203 -19.22 24.02 7.95
CA ARG A 203 -18.27 24.48 8.98
C ARG A 203 -17.05 25.16 8.39
N ASP A 204 -16.90 25.16 7.07
CA ASP A 204 -15.70 25.59 6.35
C ASP A 204 -14.41 24.95 6.94
N LYS A 205 -14.45 23.63 7.13
CA LYS A 205 -13.45 22.85 7.86
C LYS A 205 -12.73 21.88 6.92
N ILE A 206 -11.59 22.34 6.42
CA ILE A 206 -10.62 21.52 5.67
C ILE A 206 -9.39 21.34 6.57
N ILE A 207 -9.17 20.12 7.03
CA ILE A 207 -8.22 19.81 8.10
C ILE A 207 -7.10 18.94 7.54
N GLU A 208 -5.87 19.40 7.71
CA GLU A 208 -4.67 18.61 7.47
C GLU A 208 -4.40 17.72 8.69
N ARG A 209 -4.38 16.40 8.49
CA ARG A 209 -4.08 15.41 9.54
C ARG A 209 -3.46 14.16 8.92
N ASP A 210 -2.73 13.40 9.71
CA ASP A 210 -2.07 12.17 9.30
C ASP A 210 -2.92 10.93 9.57
N ASP A 211 -4.21 10.93 9.19
CA ASP A 211 -5.05 9.73 9.32
C ASP A 211 -4.49 8.55 8.53
N ALA A 212 -4.59 7.33 9.08
CA ALA A 212 -4.04 6.15 8.42
C ALA A 212 -4.63 5.90 7.03
N ILE A 213 -5.91 6.24 6.83
CA ILE A 213 -6.63 6.03 5.56
C ILE A 213 -6.27 7.08 4.49
N THR A 214 -5.80 8.27 4.90
CA THR A 214 -5.42 9.36 3.99
C THR A 214 -3.91 9.46 3.77
N ARG A 215 -3.07 8.98 4.69
CA ARG A 215 -1.60 9.06 4.57
C ARG A 215 -0.95 7.84 3.90
N LYS A 216 -1.55 6.64 4.02
CA LYS A 216 -0.93 5.38 3.55
C LYS A 216 -1.21 5.07 2.08
N THR A 217 -1.59 6.07 1.30
CA THR A 217 -2.06 5.94 -0.08
C THR A 217 -1.00 6.44 -1.08
N SER A 218 -0.96 5.82 -2.26
CA SER A 218 -0.15 6.25 -3.41
C SER A 218 -0.93 7.05 -4.45
N MET A 219 -2.15 7.47 -4.10
CA MET A 219 -3.08 8.25 -4.90
C MET A 219 -3.72 9.34 -4.03
N PRO A 220 -4.36 10.37 -4.62
CA PRO A 220 -5.12 11.34 -3.85
C PRO A 220 -6.13 10.64 -2.92
N SER A 221 -6.32 11.17 -1.71
CA SER A 221 -7.28 10.62 -0.76
C SER A 221 -7.82 11.62 0.24
N VAL A 222 -9.13 11.54 0.51
CA VAL A 222 -9.84 12.42 1.44
C VAL A 222 -10.73 11.58 2.35
N LEU A 223 -10.80 11.94 3.63
CA LEU A 223 -11.81 11.47 4.57
C LEU A 223 -12.89 12.54 4.73
N ILE A 224 -14.15 12.14 4.56
CA ILE A 224 -15.34 12.98 4.65
C ILE A 224 -16.04 12.66 5.97
N GLU A 225 -16.11 13.62 6.88
CA GLU A 225 -17.06 13.60 7.99
C GLU A 225 -18.35 14.27 7.51
N ALA A 226 -19.36 13.48 7.15
CA ALA A 226 -20.58 13.93 6.48
C ALA A 226 -21.59 14.65 7.40
N GLY A 227 -21.25 14.81 8.68
CA GLY A 227 -22.02 15.52 9.70
C GLY A 227 -21.96 14.82 11.05
N TYR A 228 -22.73 15.27 12.05
CA TYR A 228 -22.61 14.82 13.44
C TYR A 228 -23.71 13.86 13.91
N VAL A 229 -23.36 12.60 14.19
CA VAL A 229 -24.26 11.57 14.75
C VAL A 229 -24.78 11.95 16.13
N SER A 230 -23.99 12.67 16.92
CA SER A 230 -24.37 13.13 18.26
C SER A 230 -25.50 14.17 18.26
N ASN A 231 -25.80 14.79 17.13
CA ASN A 231 -26.84 15.81 17.00
C ASN A 231 -28.15 15.19 16.50
N ASN A 232 -29.16 15.18 17.37
CA ASN A 232 -30.45 14.55 17.09
C ASN A 232 -31.18 15.10 15.87
N ALA A 233 -31.05 16.41 15.58
CA ALA A 233 -31.73 17.03 14.45
C ALA A 233 -31.00 16.75 13.13
N GLU A 234 -29.67 16.62 13.18
CA GLU A 234 -28.82 16.38 12.02
C GLU A 234 -28.81 14.89 11.63
N VAL A 235 -28.65 13.98 12.59
CA VAL A 235 -28.56 12.54 12.32
C VAL A 235 -29.78 11.98 11.58
N VAL A 236 -30.98 12.50 11.87
CA VAL A 236 -32.20 12.09 11.15
C VAL A 236 -32.18 12.57 9.70
N LYS A 237 -31.60 13.74 9.43
CA LYS A 237 -31.43 14.26 8.06
C LYS A 237 -30.34 13.52 7.31
N MET A 238 -29.27 13.12 7.98
CA MET A 238 -28.19 12.30 7.39
C MET A 238 -28.65 10.88 7.09
N ALA A 239 -29.62 10.36 7.84
CA ALA A 239 -30.26 9.07 7.57
C ALA A 239 -31.32 9.12 6.45
N ASP A 240 -31.70 10.31 5.97
CA ASP A 240 -32.67 10.45 4.88
C ASP A 240 -32.05 10.10 3.52
N ASP A 241 -32.73 9.24 2.78
CA ASP A 241 -32.24 8.66 1.53
C ASP A 241 -32.02 9.71 0.42
N ASN A 242 -32.89 10.73 0.35
CA ASN A 242 -32.79 11.81 -0.64
C ASN A 242 -31.63 12.74 -0.31
N ASN A 243 -31.43 13.05 0.97
CA ASN A 243 -30.32 13.86 1.45
C ASN A 243 -28.98 13.17 1.14
N GLN A 244 -28.85 11.88 1.45
CA GLN A 244 -27.66 11.10 1.08
C GLN A 244 -27.40 11.12 -0.42
N GLN A 245 -28.44 11.03 -1.24
CA GLN A 245 -28.30 11.12 -2.70
C GLN A 245 -27.82 12.50 -3.15
N GLN A 246 -28.32 13.59 -2.54
CA GLN A 246 -27.84 14.94 -2.83
C GLN A 246 -26.34 15.08 -2.50
N MET A 247 -25.88 14.53 -1.36
CA MET A 247 -24.45 14.55 -1.01
C MET A 247 -23.62 13.72 -1.99
N ALA A 248 -24.09 12.54 -2.38
CA ALA A 248 -23.41 11.73 -3.40
C ALA A 248 -23.25 12.47 -4.74
N ASN A 249 -24.25 13.27 -5.12
CA ASN A 249 -24.18 14.10 -6.33
C ASN A 249 -23.13 15.22 -6.21
N GLN A 250 -22.96 15.82 -5.02
CA GLN A 250 -21.93 16.84 -4.80
C GLN A 250 -20.52 16.24 -4.73
N ILE A 251 -20.39 15.01 -4.23
CA ILE A 251 -19.12 14.26 -4.30
C ILE A 251 -18.75 14.01 -5.77
N LEU A 252 -19.71 13.61 -6.61
CA LEU A 252 -19.50 13.47 -8.05
C LEU A 252 -19.06 14.78 -8.72
N ALA A 253 -19.73 15.90 -8.41
CA ALA A 253 -19.38 17.22 -8.96
C ALA A 253 -17.91 17.57 -8.65
N SER A 254 -17.52 17.41 -7.39
CA SER A 254 -16.16 17.68 -6.92
C SER A 254 -15.11 16.78 -7.59
N ILE A 255 -15.43 15.50 -7.81
CA ILE A 255 -14.55 14.55 -8.50
C ILE A 255 -14.42 14.90 -10.00
N ASN A 256 -15.51 15.31 -10.65
CA ASN A 256 -15.49 15.75 -12.05
C ASN A 256 -14.57 16.97 -12.24
N GLU A 257 -14.65 17.91 -11.30
CA GLU A 257 -13.78 19.09 -11.28
C GLU A 257 -12.31 18.71 -11.04
N LEU A 258 -12.03 17.83 -10.06
CA LEU A 258 -10.66 17.40 -9.75
C LEU A 258 -9.97 16.69 -10.93
N PHE A 259 -10.67 15.76 -11.58
CA PHE A 259 -10.09 14.98 -12.67
C PHE A 259 -10.14 15.68 -14.03
N GLY A 260 -10.60 16.93 -14.07
CA GLY A 260 -10.49 17.78 -15.25
C GLY A 260 -11.04 17.12 -16.51
N ALA A 261 -12.12 16.35 -16.40
CA ALA A 261 -12.84 15.98 -17.59
C ALA A 261 -13.39 17.29 -18.16
N ASN A 262 -12.92 17.70 -19.35
CA ASN A 262 -13.86 18.23 -20.32
C ASN A 262 -14.94 17.16 -20.46
N THR A 263 -16.00 17.34 -19.67
CA THR A 263 -17.16 16.44 -19.55
C THR A 263 -18.09 16.57 -20.74
N ASP A 264 -17.73 17.37 -21.75
CA ASP A 264 -18.41 17.31 -23.03
C ASP A 264 -18.16 15.93 -23.61
N LEU A 265 -19.11 15.04 -23.32
CA LEU A 265 -19.22 13.76 -23.98
C LEU A 265 -19.16 14.01 -25.48
N MET A 266 -18.49 13.12 -26.21
CA MET A 266 -18.62 13.18 -27.65
C MET A 266 -20.10 13.15 -28.02
N THR A 267 -20.52 14.07 -28.86
CA THR A 267 -21.90 14.14 -29.34
C THR A 267 -21.92 13.88 -30.82
N ALA A 268 -23.06 13.40 -31.31
CA ALA A 268 -23.37 13.37 -32.73
C ALA A 268 -24.75 13.99 -32.92
N THR A 269 -24.96 14.63 -34.07
CA THR A 269 -26.26 15.22 -34.39
C THR A 269 -27.25 14.17 -34.90
N SER A 270 -26.76 13.10 -35.51
CA SER A 270 -27.59 11.93 -35.87
C SER A 270 -26.75 10.68 -36.09
N PHE A 271 -27.38 9.52 -35.86
CA PHE A 271 -26.88 8.22 -36.29
C PHE A 271 -28.00 7.49 -37.03
N THR A 272 -27.76 7.14 -38.30
CA THR A 272 -28.75 6.52 -39.17
C THR A 272 -28.16 5.29 -39.87
N ALA A 273 -29.04 4.37 -40.28
CA ALA A 273 -28.66 3.23 -41.08
C ALA A 273 -29.65 3.05 -42.23
N SER A 274 -29.17 2.51 -43.35
CA SER A 274 -29.96 2.19 -44.53
C SER A 274 -29.54 0.84 -45.10
N VAL A 275 -30.47 0.15 -45.74
CA VAL A 275 -30.22 -1.16 -46.36
C VAL A 275 -30.26 -1.01 -47.87
N ASN A 276 -29.29 -1.60 -48.55
CA ASN A 276 -29.30 -1.77 -50.00
C ASN A 276 -28.80 -3.18 -50.35
N GLY A 277 -29.73 -4.06 -50.70
CA GLY A 277 -29.43 -5.49 -50.91
C GLY A 277 -28.93 -6.16 -49.63
N ASP A 278 -27.78 -6.83 -49.72
CA ASP A 278 -27.10 -7.54 -48.64
C ASP A 278 -26.13 -6.66 -47.82
N LYS A 279 -26.25 -5.34 -47.94
CA LYS A 279 -25.39 -4.38 -47.22
C LYS A 279 -26.20 -3.40 -46.40
N ILE A 280 -25.75 -3.22 -45.16
CA ILE A 280 -26.19 -2.14 -44.27
C ILE A 280 -25.13 -1.04 -44.33
N THR A 281 -25.55 0.20 -44.60
CA THR A 281 -24.67 1.37 -44.48
C THR A 281 -25.13 2.19 -43.30
N ALA A 282 -24.26 2.29 -42.30
CA ALA A 282 -24.48 3.05 -41.07
C ALA A 282 -23.63 4.32 -41.09
N THR A 283 -24.25 5.47 -40.79
CA THR A 283 -23.61 6.78 -40.89
C THR A 283 -23.91 7.62 -39.65
N VAL A 284 -22.86 8.17 -39.05
CA VAL A 284 -22.95 9.14 -37.95
C VAL A 284 -22.54 10.53 -38.45
N ASN A 285 -23.36 11.52 -38.15
CA ASN A 285 -23.20 12.91 -38.59
C ASN A 285 -22.95 13.85 -37.42
N GLY A 286 -22.26 14.96 -37.71
CA GLY A 286 -22.06 16.05 -36.74
C GLY A 286 -21.32 15.61 -35.48
N VAL A 287 -20.31 14.74 -35.62
CA VAL A 287 -19.52 14.25 -34.48
C VAL A 287 -18.70 15.41 -33.91
N SER A 288 -19.01 15.84 -32.70
CA SER A 288 -18.19 16.73 -31.90
C SER A 288 -17.37 15.90 -30.94
N ALA A 289 -16.04 15.98 -31.05
CA ALA A 289 -15.11 15.25 -30.21
C ALA A 289 -14.13 16.21 -29.53
N PRO A 290 -14.54 16.83 -28.42
CA PRO A 290 -13.78 17.88 -27.74
C PRO A 290 -12.42 17.39 -27.20
N ASN A 291 -12.31 16.08 -26.94
CA ASN A 291 -11.08 15.41 -26.50
C ASN A 291 -10.28 14.76 -27.65
N GLY A 292 -10.60 15.15 -28.89
CA GLY A 292 -10.11 14.52 -30.12
C GLY A 292 -10.74 13.14 -30.35
N LEU A 293 -10.81 12.72 -31.62
CA LEU A 293 -11.43 11.46 -32.02
C LEU A 293 -10.36 10.51 -32.55
N GLN A 294 -10.21 9.36 -31.89
CA GLN A 294 -9.33 8.28 -32.34
C GLN A 294 -10.01 7.44 -33.43
N VAL A 295 -11.19 6.90 -33.13
CA VAL A 295 -11.93 6.00 -34.03
C VAL A 295 -13.42 6.03 -33.68
N ILE A 296 -14.27 5.72 -34.65
CA ILE A 296 -15.68 5.41 -34.41
C ILE A 296 -15.89 3.94 -34.69
N TYR A 297 -16.51 3.24 -33.74
CA TYR A 297 -16.95 1.87 -33.92
C TYR A 297 -18.47 1.78 -34.00
N ILE A 298 -18.94 0.92 -34.89
CA ILE A 298 -20.34 0.60 -35.08
C ILE A 298 -20.51 -0.90 -34.79
N PRO A 299 -20.80 -1.29 -33.54
CA PRO A 299 -21.24 -2.64 -33.24
C PRO A 299 -22.62 -2.93 -33.83
N VAL A 300 -22.75 -4.10 -34.46
CA VAL A 300 -23.95 -4.57 -35.15
C VAL A 300 -24.24 -6.01 -34.75
N TRP A 301 -25.51 -6.35 -34.57
CA TRP A 301 -26.02 -7.71 -34.36
C TRP A 301 -27.44 -7.84 -34.93
N SER A 302 -27.87 -9.06 -35.27
CA SER A 302 -29.25 -9.35 -35.66
C SER A 302 -30.13 -9.56 -34.42
N ASP A 303 -31.43 -9.28 -34.47
CA ASP A 303 -32.33 -9.60 -33.35
C ASP A 303 -32.53 -11.13 -33.14
N ASP A 304 -32.12 -11.95 -34.11
CA ASP A 304 -32.31 -13.40 -34.08
C ASP A 304 -31.13 -14.06 -33.35
N GLY A 305 -31.39 -14.70 -32.21
CA GLY A 305 -30.33 -15.25 -31.35
C GLY A 305 -29.82 -14.29 -30.27
N GLY A 306 -30.14 -12.99 -30.36
CA GLY A 306 -29.72 -11.98 -29.39
C GLY A 306 -28.45 -11.27 -29.84
N GLN A 307 -27.42 -11.19 -29.00
CA GLN A 307 -26.12 -10.61 -29.39
C GLN A 307 -25.09 -11.68 -29.77
N ASP A 308 -25.52 -12.89 -30.12
CA ASP A 308 -24.64 -14.01 -30.43
C ASP A 308 -23.80 -13.81 -31.70
N ASP A 309 -24.23 -12.93 -32.61
CA ASP A 309 -23.52 -12.57 -33.84
C ASP A 309 -22.87 -11.15 -33.80
N LEU A 310 -22.75 -10.53 -32.62
CA LEU A 310 -22.24 -9.18 -32.43
C LEU A 310 -20.83 -8.98 -33.03
N LYS A 311 -20.71 -8.00 -33.93
CA LYS A 311 -19.42 -7.59 -34.54
C LYS A 311 -19.24 -6.09 -34.54
N TRP A 312 -18.01 -5.64 -34.33
CA TRP A 312 -17.62 -4.22 -34.27
C TRP A 312 -16.96 -3.78 -35.57
N TYR A 313 -17.54 -2.78 -36.24
CA TYR A 313 -17.03 -2.26 -37.51
C TYR A 313 -16.44 -0.87 -37.31
N PRO A 314 -15.18 -0.61 -37.70
CA PRO A 314 -14.64 0.75 -37.70
C PRO A 314 -15.29 1.58 -38.81
N ALA A 315 -15.76 2.78 -38.48
CA ALA A 315 -16.31 3.73 -39.44
C ALA A 315 -15.21 4.63 -40.01
N THR A 316 -15.29 4.88 -41.32
CA THR A 316 -14.32 5.71 -42.05
C THR A 316 -14.87 7.12 -42.22
N LYS A 317 -14.02 8.12 -42.02
CA LYS A 317 -14.37 9.54 -42.23
C LYS A 317 -14.67 9.82 -43.72
N GLN A 318 -15.78 10.47 -43.99
CA GLN A 318 -16.23 10.87 -45.32
C GLN A 318 -15.84 12.32 -45.64
N GLY A 319 -15.93 12.72 -46.92
CA GLY A 319 -15.53 14.06 -47.38
C GLY A 319 -16.39 15.20 -46.85
N ASP A 320 -17.61 14.92 -46.39
CA ASP A 320 -18.53 15.88 -45.76
C ASP A 320 -18.37 15.97 -44.22
N GLY A 321 -17.42 15.22 -43.65
CA GLY A 321 -17.13 15.19 -42.22
C GLY A 321 -17.94 14.16 -41.42
N SER A 322 -18.88 13.44 -42.04
CA SER A 322 -19.55 12.28 -41.44
C SER A 322 -18.60 11.07 -41.32
N TYR A 323 -18.99 10.05 -40.56
CA TYR A 323 -18.29 8.76 -40.53
C TYR A 323 -19.26 7.65 -40.91
N SER A 324 -18.82 6.73 -41.76
CA SER A 324 -19.67 5.65 -42.26
C SER A 324 -18.96 4.30 -42.26
N ALA A 325 -19.71 3.25 -41.96
CA ALA A 325 -19.30 1.85 -42.14
C ALA A 325 -20.31 1.13 -43.05
N THR A 326 -19.79 0.25 -43.90
CA THR A 326 -20.59 -0.69 -44.68
C THR A 326 -20.44 -2.07 -44.07
N ILE A 327 -21.55 -2.63 -43.61
CA ILE A 327 -21.66 -3.95 -42.98
C ILE A 327 -22.25 -4.91 -44.00
N ASP A 328 -21.57 -6.03 -44.22
CA ASP A 328 -22.03 -7.10 -45.09
C ASP A 328 -22.89 -8.07 -44.28
N VAL A 329 -24.13 -8.31 -44.70
CA VAL A 329 -25.09 -9.17 -43.97
C VAL A 329 -24.56 -10.62 -43.88
N LYS A 330 -23.65 -11.03 -44.77
CA LYS A 330 -22.97 -12.34 -44.64
C LYS A 330 -22.15 -12.47 -43.36
N ASP A 331 -21.60 -11.37 -42.86
CA ASP A 331 -20.80 -11.37 -41.63
C ASP A 331 -21.70 -11.64 -40.41
N HIS A 332 -23.00 -11.47 -40.57
CA HIS A 332 -24.07 -11.74 -39.62
C HIS A 332 -24.92 -12.93 -40.06
N GLY A 333 -24.28 -13.92 -40.69
CA GLY A 333 -24.92 -15.19 -41.04
C GLY A 333 -26.04 -15.07 -42.08
N TYR A 334 -26.12 -14.00 -42.87
CA TYR A 334 -27.19 -13.74 -43.84
C TYR A 334 -28.59 -13.59 -43.25
N GLU A 335 -28.72 -13.16 -42.00
CA GLU A 335 -30.02 -13.13 -41.33
C GLU A 335 -30.91 -12.00 -41.87
N SER A 336 -32.21 -12.25 -41.90
CA SER A 336 -33.23 -11.27 -42.30
C SER A 336 -34.00 -10.81 -41.08
N GLY A 337 -34.53 -9.59 -41.13
CA GLY A 337 -35.21 -8.96 -39.99
C GLY A 337 -34.44 -7.75 -39.46
N ASN A 338 -34.67 -7.45 -38.19
CA ASN A 338 -34.10 -6.27 -37.55
C ASN A 338 -32.64 -6.51 -37.18
N TYR A 339 -31.81 -5.52 -37.48
CA TYR A 339 -30.44 -5.41 -37.00
C TYR A 339 -30.36 -4.24 -36.05
N GLN A 340 -29.71 -4.44 -34.92
CA GLN A 340 -29.41 -3.39 -33.97
C GLN A 340 -28.01 -2.86 -34.26
N LEU A 341 -27.90 -1.54 -34.30
CA LEU A 341 -26.64 -0.85 -34.51
C LEU A 341 -26.47 0.17 -33.40
N HIS A 342 -25.34 0.11 -32.69
CA HIS A 342 -24.91 1.21 -31.84
C HIS A 342 -23.72 1.91 -32.50
N CYS A 343 -23.45 3.14 -32.09
CA CYS A 343 -22.32 3.93 -32.57
C CYS A 343 -21.54 4.46 -31.38
N TYR A 344 -20.27 4.09 -31.27
CA TYR A 344 -19.38 4.55 -30.22
C TYR A 344 -18.23 5.34 -30.82
N GLY A 345 -18.04 6.58 -30.37
CA GLY A 345 -16.79 7.31 -30.58
C GLY A 345 -15.78 6.89 -29.52
N VAL A 346 -14.52 6.75 -29.92
CA VAL A 346 -13.39 6.59 -29.01
C VAL A 346 -12.54 7.85 -29.09
N ASP A 347 -12.35 8.52 -27.97
CA ASP A 347 -11.56 9.75 -27.93
C ASP A 347 -10.06 9.46 -27.92
N SER A 348 -9.23 10.50 -27.98
CA SER A 348 -7.77 10.36 -28.00
C SER A 348 -7.18 9.70 -26.75
N TYR A 349 -7.97 9.56 -25.68
CA TYR A 349 -7.60 8.94 -24.41
C TYR A 349 -8.12 7.49 -24.29
N GLY A 350 -8.83 6.99 -25.31
CA GLY A 350 -9.37 5.62 -25.34
C GLY A 350 -10.75 5.48 -24.70
N LYS A 351 -11.45 6.57 -24.36
CA LYS A 351 -12.80 6.52 -23.77
C LYS A 351 -13.86 6.33 -24.85
N TYR A 352 -14.70 5.31 -24.68
CA TYR A 352 -15.85 5.04 -25.53
C TYR A 352 -17.05 5.90 -25.10
N THR A 353 -17.68 6.61 -26.04
CA THR A 353 -18.93 7.36 -25.83
C THR A 353 -19.98 6.88 -26.82
N LEU A 354 -21.17 6.50 -26.34
CA LEU A 354 -22.29 6.17 -27.22
C LEU A 354 -22.78 7.46 -27.90
N LEU A 355 -22.58 7.55 -29.21
CA LEU A 355 -22.99 8.68 -30.06
C LEU A 355 -24.42 8.53 -30.58
N GLY A 356 -24.95 7.31 -30.55
CA GLY A 356 -26.32 7.01 -30.96
C GLY A 356 -26.53 5.52 -31.17
N HIS A 357 -27.79 5.14 -31.34
CA HIS A 357 -28.17 3.79 -31.74
C HIS A 357 -29.34 3.87 -32.72
N THR A 358 -29.48 2.86 -33.56
CA THR A 358 -30.59 2.74 -34.50
C THR A 358 -30.86 1.28 -34.79
N THR A 359 -32.03 1.01 -35.35
CA THR A 359 -32.43 -0.32 -35.82
C THR A 359 -32.73 -0.21 -37.29
N VAL A 360 -32.28 -1.19 -38.08
CA VAL A 360 -32.62 -1.25 -39.50
C VAL A 360 -33.19 -2.62 -39.84
N ASN A 361 -34.23 -2.64 -40.65
CA ASN A 361 -34.83 -3.89 -41.10
C ASN A 361 -34.23 -4.30 -42.46
N VAL A 362 -33.51 -5.42 -42.48
CA VAL A 362 -33.00 -6.03 -43.71
C VAL A 362 -34.09 -6.92 -44.28
N THR A 363 -34.75 -6.43 -45.33
CA THR A 363 -35.75 -7.17 -46.11
C THR A 363 -35.13 -7.98 -47.25
N SER A 364 -33.93 -7.61 -47.66
CA SER A 364 -33.23 -8.11 -48.85
C SER A 364 -32.00 -8.94 -48.48
N SER A 365 -32.12 -9.88 -47.54
CA SER A 365 -31.14 -10.95 -47.35
C SER A 365 -31.78 -12.31 -47.59
N VAL A 366 -31.30 -12.94 -48.66
CA VAL A 366 -31.85 -14.11 -49.34
C VAL A 366 -31.11 -15.36 -48.86
N GLN A 367 -31.56 -15.96 -47.75
CA GLN A 367 -31.35 -17.40 -47.49
C GLN A 367 -32.61 -17.95 -46.81
N GLU A 368 -33.35 -18.81 -47.51
CA GLU A 368 -34.35 -19.63 -46.83
C GLU A 368 -33.62 -20.48 -45.78
N LYS A 369 -33.98 -20.34 -44.50
CA LYS A 369 -33.38 -21.11 -43.41
C LYS A 369 -33.60 -22.60 -43.66
N MET A 370 -32.57 -23.40 -43.41
CA MET A 370 -32.73 -24.85 -43.43
C MET A 370 -33.77 -25.25 -42.38
N THR A 371 -34.73 -26.08 -42.78
CA THR A 371 -35.78 -26.58 -41.88
C THR A 371 -35.82 -28.09 -41.90
N ALA A 372 -36.35 -28.70 -40.84
CA ALA A 372 -36.75 -30.10 -40.82
C ALA A 372 -38.20 -30.20 -40.38
N SER A 373 -38.95 -31.16 -40.93
CA SER A 373 -40.34 -31.39 -40.50
C SER A 373 -40.44 -32.19 -39.21
N SER A 374 -39.40 -32.94 -38.83
CA SER A 374 -39.36 -33.67 -37.55
C SER A 374 -37.95 -34.02 -37.10
N VAL A 375 -37.75 -33.99 -35.78
CA VAL A 375 -36.60 -34.55 -35.06
C VAL A 375 -37.17 -35.52 -34.02
N THR A 376 -36.75 -36.78 -34.05
CA THR A 376 -37.25 -37.81 -33.12
C THR A 376 -36.12 -38.61 -32.50
N GLY A 377 -36.28 -38.96 -31.23
CA GLY A 377 -35.39 -39.85 -30.48
C GLY A 377 -36.15 -41.10 -30.05
N THR A 378 -35.61 -42.28 -30.36
CA THR A 378 -36.19 -43.56 -29.93
C THR A 378 -35.16 -44.38 -29.17
N VAL A 379 -35.59 -45.12 -28.16
CA VAL A 379 -34.70 -45.94 -27.32
C VAL A 379 -34.94 -47.42 -27.58
N SER A 380 -33.86 -48.17 -27.75
CA SER A 380 -33.88 -49.64 -27.78
C SER A 380 -32.70 -50.18 -26.98
N GLY A 381 -32.97 -50.70 -25.79
CA GLY A 381 -31.93 -51.07 -24.81
C GLY A 381 -31.05 -49.87 -24.46
N ASN A 382 -29.75 -50.03 -24.59
CA ASN A 382 -28.72 -49.02 -24.30
C ASN A 382 -28.43 -48.06 -25.48
N LYS A 383 -29.27 -48.07 -26.51
CA LYS A 383 -29.05 -47.26 -27.71
C LYS A 383 -30.18 -46.27 -27.94
N ILE A 384 -29.80 -45.04 -28.23
CA ILE A 384 -30.67 -43.97 -28.67
C ILE A 384 -30.52 -43.84 -30.18
N THR A 385 -31.61 -43.86 -30.92
CA THR A 385 -31.61 -43.58 -32.36
C THR A 385 -32.29 -42.25 -32.60
N ALA A 386 -31.51 -41.25 -33.01
CA ALA A 386 -31.98 -39.92 -33.38
C ALA A 386 -32.20 -39.87 -34.90
N THR A 387 -33.35 -39.38 -35.33
CA THR A 387 -33.74 -39.28 -36.75
C THR A 387 -34.25 -37.88 -37.06
N VAL A 388 -33.75 -37.28 -38.13
CA VAL A 388 -34.18 -35.98 -38.67
C VAL A 388 -34.82 -36.21 -40.03
N LYS A 389 -36.06 -35.75 -40.24
CA LYS A 389 -36.81 -35.94 -41.51
C LYS A 389 -37.31 -34.63 -42.10
N GLY A 390 -37.62 -34.68 -43.40
CA GLY A 390 -38.21 -33.58 -44.16
C GLY A 390 -37.31 -32.34 -44.20
N ILE A 391 -36.02 -32.56 -44.44
CA ILE A 391 -35.03 -31.47 -44.47
C ILE A 391 -35.21 -30.68 -45.77
N SER A 392 -35.55 -29.41 -45.64
CA SER A 392 -35.41 -28.44 -46.73
C SER A 392 -34.10 -27.69 -46.52
N ALA A 393 -33.16 -27.82 -47.46
CA ALA A 393 -31.83 -27.22 -47.40
C ALA A 393 -31.55 -26.37 -48.66
N PRO A 394 -32.05 -25.14 -48.70
CA PRO A 394 -32.03 -24.27 -49.89
C PRO A 394 -30.62 -23.95 -50.42
N ASN A 395 -29.60 -23.99 -49.54
CA ASN A 395 -28.20 -23.75 -49.88
C ASN A 395 -27.35 -25.03 -49.95
N GLY A 396 -28.01 -26.17 -50.13
CA GLY A 396 -27.38 -27.49 -50.04
C GLY A 396 -27.12 -27.92 -48.59
N LEU A 397 -26.74 -29.18 -48.44
CA LEU A 397 -26.56 -29.83 -47.14
C LEU A 397 -25.29 -30.66 -47.22
N THR A 398 -24.28 -30.31 -46.43
CA THR A 398 -23.02 -31.05 -46.31
C THR A 398 -23.08 -32.10 -45.21
N GLY A 399 -23.90 -31.87 -44.17
CA GLY A 399 -24.12 -32.86 -43.12
C GLY A 399 -25.18 -32.46 -42.11
N ILE A 400 -25.59 -33.44 -41.30
CA ILE A 400 -26.43 -33.25 -40.12
C ILE A 400 -25.62 -33.69 -38.91
N THR A 401 -25.54 -32.86 -37.89
CA THR A 401 -24.88 -33.15 -36.63
C THR A 401 -25.88 -33.09 -35.48
N ILE A 402 -25.76 -34.03 -34.55
CA ILE A 402 -26.73 -34.28 -33.49
C ILE A 402 -25.97 -34.31 -32.18
N PRO A 403 -25.93 -33.21 -31.41
CA PRO A 403 -25.43 -33.26 -30.05
C PRO A 403 -26.44 -33.93 -29.14
N VAL A 404 -25.92 -34.81 -28.29
CA VAL A 404 -26.68 -35.58 -27.31
C VAL A 404 -25.97 -35.47 -25.96
N TRP A 405 -26.73 -35.33 -24.88
CA TRP A 405 -26.25 -35.37 -23.50
C TRP A 405 -27.32 -35.93 -22.57
N SER A 406 -26.92 -36.50 -21.44
CA SER A 406 -27.83 -36.97 -20.39
C SER A 406 -28.09 -35.84 -19.39
N GLU A 407 -29.29 -35.74 -18.82
CA GLU A 407 -29.56 -34.81 -17.71
C GLU A 407 -28.86 -35.20 -16.39
N THR A 408 -28.30 -36.41 -16.32
CA THR A 408 -27.51 -36.84 -15.18
C THR A 408 -26.16 -36.14 -15.24
N GLY A 409 -25.90 -35.20 -14.32
CA GLY A 409 -24.66 -34.42 -14.31
C GLY A 409 -24.73 -33.10 -15.09
N GLY A 410 -25.84 -32.83 -15.79
CA GLY A 410 -26.05 -31.59 -16.56
C GLY A 410 -25.73 -31.75 -18.03
N GLN A 411 -24.71 -31.07 -18.56
CA GLN A 411 -24.20 -31.27 -19.94
C GLN A 411 -22.75 -31.80 -19.92
N ASP A 412 -22.33 -32.41 -18.80
CA ASP A 412 -20.97 -32.89 -18.58
C ASP A 412 -20.56 -34.00 -19.55
N ASP A 413 -21.53 -34.71 -20.14
CA ASP A 413 -21.34 -35.80 -21.10
C ASP A 413 -21.74 -35.45 -22.55
N LEU A 414 -21.88 -34.16 -22.88
CA LEU A 414 -22.31 -33.72 -24.21
C LEU A 414 -21.34 -34.18 -25.32
N LYS A 415 -21.89 -34.88 -26.32
CA LYS A 415 -21.15 -35.35 -27.50
C LYS A 415 -21.90 -35.06 -28.79
N TRP A 416 -21.15 -34.66 -29.81
CA TRP A 416 -21.66 -34.39 -31.16
C TRP A 416 -21.51 -35.62 -32.05
N TYR A 417 -22.60 -36.03 -32.69
CA TYR A 417 -22.63 -37.19 -33.58
C TYR A 417 -23.01 -36.78 -35.01
N SER A 418 -22.26 -37.22 -36.01
CA SER A 418 -22.62 -37.04 -37.41
C SER A 418 -23.69 -38.05 -37.83
N ALA A 419 -24.83 -37.56 -38.32
CA ALA A 419 -25.91 -38.40 -38.81
C ALA A 419 -25.69 -38.81 -40.27
N THR A 420 -26.03 -40.05 -40.58
CA THR A 420 -25.88 -40.62 -41.93
C THR A 420 -27.18 -40.50 -42.70
N LYS A 421 -27.10 -40.07 -43.96
CA LYS A 421 -28.25 -39.99 -44.87
C LYS A 421 -28.81 -41.39 -45.16
N GLN A 422 -30.12 -41.54 -45.08
CA GLN A 422 -30.86 -42.78 -45.36
C GLN A 422 -31.46 -42.74 -46.77
N SER A 423 -31.91 -43.89 -47.28
CA SER A 423 -32.51 -44.00 -48.62
C SER A 423 -33.84 -43.26 -48.77
N ASP A 424 -34.57 -43.04 -47.66
CA ASP A 424 -35.82 -42.26 -47.61
C ASP A 424 -35.59 -40.74 -47.48
N GLY A 425 -34.33 -40.30 -47.52
CA GLY A 425 -33.93 -38.89 -47.40
C GLY A 425 -33.81 -38.38 -45.96
N SER A 426 -34.13 -39.20 -44.94
CA SER A 426 -33.88 -38.85 -43.53
C SER A 426 -32.39 -38.94 -43.18
N TYR A 427 -32.00 -38.32 -42.06
CA TYR A 427 -30.67 -38.49 -41.48
C TYR A 427 -30.79 -39.17 -40.12
N ARG A 428 -29.97 -40.18 -39.88
CA ARG A 428 -30.05 -41.00 -38.67
C ARG A 428 -28.68 -41.21 -38.05
N VAL A 429 -28.63 -41.19 -36.72
CA VAL A 429 -27.51 -41.71 -35.95
C VAL A 429 -28.00 -42.57 -34.80
N THR A 430 -27.21 -43.60 -34.47
CA THR A 430 -27.45 -44.44 -33.31
C THR A 430 -26.34 -44.20 -32.31
N ILE A 431 -26.70 -43.64 -31.17
CA ILE A 431 -25.84 -43.32 -30.03
C ILE A 431 -25.93 -44.47 -29.03
N ASP A 432 -24.78 -44.88 -28.47
CA ASP A 432 -24.71 -45.87 -27.40
C ASP A 432 -24.47 -45.14 -26.07
N ILE A 433 -25.27 -45.40 -25.04
CA ILE A 433 -25.12 -44.70 -23.76
C ILE A 433 -23.79 -45.01 -23.06
N LYS A 434 -23.03 -46.03 -23.50
CA LYS A 434 -21.63 -46.21 -23.05
C LYS A 434 -20.78 -44.98 -23.32
N ASP A 435 -21.10 -44.22 -24.37
CA ASP A 435 -20.43 -42.98 -24.73
C ASP A 435 -20.89 -41.82 -23.84
N HIS A 436 -21.89 -42.06 -22.99
CA HIS A 436 -22.54 -41.16 -22.04
C HIS A 436 -22.52 -41.76 -20.63
N ASN A 437 -21.38 -42.32 -20.23
CA ASN A 437 -21.12 -42.89 -18.90
C ASN A 437 -22.14 -43.93 -18.40
N TYR A 438 -22.87 -44.56 -19.33
CA TYR A 438 -24.01 -45.44 -19.05
C TYR A 438 -25.08 -44.78 -18.17
N ASP A 439 -25.29 -43.48 -18.33
CA ASP A 439 -26.27 -42.76 -17.53
C ASP A 439 -27.71 -43.11 -17.91
N GLY A 440 -28.54 -43.23 -16.89
CA GLY A 440 -29.98 -43.41 -17.06
C GLY A 440 -30.70 -42.08 -17.07
N GLY A 441 -31.99 -42.12 -17.40
CA GLY A 441 -32.86 -40.95 -17.34
C GLY A 441 -33.01 -40.26 -18.69
N LEU A 442 -33.29 -38.97 -18.65
CA LEU A 442 -33.62 -38.17 -19.84
C LEU A 442 -32.34 -37.79 -20.59
N TYR A 443 -32.32 -38.04 -21.90
CA TYR A 443 -31.32 -37.55 -22.81
C TYR A 443 -31.91 -36.47 -23.71
N ASN A 444 -31.20 -35.36 -23.86
CA ASN A 444 -31.56 -34.31 -24.79
C ASN A 444 -30.87 -34.55 -26.12
N ILE A 445 -31.60 -34.31 -27.19
CA ILE A 445 -31.15 -34.59 -28.55
C ILE A 445 -31.50 -33.37 -29.38
N HIS A 446 -30.49 -32.64 -29.81
CA HIS A 446 -30.66 -31.53 -30.74
C HIS A 446 -30.22 -31.96 -32.14
N ALA A 447 -30.72 -31.28 -33.16
CA ALA A 447 -30.31 -31.51 -34.53
C ALA A 447 -29.91 -30.20 -35.19
N TYR A 448 -28.75 -30.21 -35.83
CA TYR A 448 -28.25 -29.09 -36.62
C TYR A 448 -27.87 -29.56 -38.01
N GLY A 449 -28.21 -28.77 -39.04
CA GLY A 449 -27.78 -29.01 -40.41
C GLY A 449 -26.72 -28.02 -40.84
N ILE A 450 -25.72 -28.51 -41.56
CA ILE A 450 -24.59 -27.73 -42.06
C ILE A 450 -24.78 -27.59 -43.56
N ASP A 451 -24.84 -26.35 -44.05
CA ASP A 451 -24.99 -26.08 -45.48
C ASP A 451 -23.64 -26.13 -46.23
N ASN A 452 -23.65 -25.84 -47.54
CA ASN A 452 -22.43 -25.83 -48.37
C ASN A 452 -21.45 -24.70 -48.03
N ASN A 453 -21.89 -23.67 -47.31
CA ASN A 453 -21.06 -22.57 -46.86
C ASN A 453 -20.50 -22.81 -45.45
N GLY A 454 -20.82 -23.96 -44.84
CA GLY A 454 -20.43 -24.30 -43.48
C GLY A 454 -21.30 -23.68 -42.40
N LYS A 455 -22.44 -23.02 -42.74
CA LYS A 455 -23.36 -22.47 -41.75
C LYS A 455 -24.13 -23.61 -41.08
N MET A 456 -24.09 -23.65 -39.76
CA MET A 456 -24.85 -24.61 -38.95
C MET A 456 -26.20 -23.99 -38.55
N THR A 457 -27.30 -24.64 -38.91
CA THR A 457 -28.68 -24.20 -38.63
C THR A 457 -29.36 -25.18 -37.68
N PHE A 458 -29.98 -24.70 -36.62
CA PHE A 458 -30.78 -25.53 -35.72
C PHE A 458 -32.06 -26.01 -36.40
N LEU A 459 -32.27 -27.33 -36.45
CA LEU A 459 -33.38 -27.97 -37.15
C LEU A 459 -34.50 -28.45 -36.22
N GLY A 460 -34.24 -28.46 -34.91
CA GLY A 460 -35.18 -28.89 -33.88
C GLY A 460 -34.50 -29.71 -32.78
N ASN A 461 -35.28 -30.01 -31.74
CA ASN A 461 -34.85 -30.84 -30.63
C ASN A 461 -35.92 -31.90 -30.29
N THR A 462 -35.50 -32.88 -29.51
CA THR A 462 -36.33 -33.88 -28.88
C THR A 462 -35.60 -34.43 -27.66
N SER A 463 -36.22 -35.37 -26.96
CA SER A 463 -35.60 -36.08 -25.86
C SER A 463 -35.97 -37.55 -25.88
N ALA A 464 -35.14 -38.36 -25.23
CA ALA A 464 -35.33 -39.80 -25.13
C ALA A 464 -34.98 -40.26 -23.71
N THR A 465 -35.87 -41.00 -23.05
CA THR A 465 -35.62 -41.51 -21.70
C THR A 465 -35.06 -42.93 -21.77
N VAL A 466 -33.84 -43.12 -21.28
CA VAL A 466 -33.18 -44.42 -21.20
C VAL A 466 -33.32 -44.97 -19.79
N LYS A 467 -33.77 -46.23 -19.66
CA LYS A 467 -33.84 -46.92 -18.37
C LYS A 467 -32.62 -47.82 -18.21
N VAL A 468 -31.84 -47.59 -17.16
CA VAL A 468 -30.75 -48.48 -16.73
C VAL A 468 -31.04 -48.97 -15.31
N ASP A 469 -30.78 -50.24 -15.05
CA ASP A 469 -30.84 -50.78 -13.68
C ASP A 469 -29.55 -50.40 -12.96
N THR A 470 -29.65 -49.61 -11.88
CA THR A 470 -28.50 -49.09 -11.14
C THR A 470 -28.18 -49.93 -9.91
N MET A 471 -26.92 -49.87 -9.47
CA MET A 471 -26.50 -50.54 -8.24
C MET A 471 -27.15 -49.88 -7.02
N THR A 472 -27.60 -50.69 -6.07
CA THR A 472 -28.22 -50.23 -4.82
C THR A 472 -27.67 -51.02 -3.64
N ALA A 473 -27.76 -50.46 -2.43
CA ALA A 473 -27.51 -51.16 -1.18
C ALA A 473 -28.71 -50.98 -0.23
N THR A 474 -28.96 -51.94 0.64
CA THR A 474 -30.05 -51.82 1.63
C THR A 474 -29.64 -51.01 2.86
N SER A 475 -28.34 -50.99 3.19
CA SER A 475 -27.83 -50.16 4.30
C SER A 475 -26.34 -49.86 4.18
N VAL A 476 -25.97 -48.67 4.65
CA VAL A 476 -24.60 -48.25 4.98
C VAL A 476 -24.60 -47.91 6.46
N SER A 477 -23.70 -48.51 7.23
CA SER A 477 -23.58 -48.27 8.67
C SER A 477 -22.13 -48.11 9.09
N ALA A 478 -21.91 -47.43 10.22
CA ALA A 478 -20.59 -47.24 10.80
C ALA A 478 -20.64 -47.43 12.32
N SER A 479 -19.52 -47.84 12.91
CA SER A 479 -19.36 -48.03 14.35
C SER A 479 -17.94 -47.63 14.79
N VAL A 480 -17.82 -47.16 16.04
CA VAL A 480 -16.55 -46.73 16.64
C VAL A 480 -16.15 -47.68 17.75
N SER A 481 -14.88 -48.08 17.77
CA SER A 481 -14.27 -48.85 18.86
C SER A 481 -12.86 -48.33 19.11
N GLY A 482 -12.68 -47.59 20.22
CA GLY A 482 -11.45 -46.83 20.48
C GLY A 482 -11.20 -45.82 19.35
N ASN A 483 -9.98 -45.82 18.82
CA ASN A 483 -9.54 -44.93 17.74
C ASN A 483 -9.87 -45.45 16.33
N LYS A 484 -10.77 -46.45 16.21
CA LYS A 484 -11.09 -47.08 14.93
C LYS A 484 -12.55 -46.89 14.54
N ILE A 485 -12.75 -46.58 13.26
CA ILE A 485 -14.07 -46.54 12.62
C ILE A 485 -14.20 -47.76 11.73
N THR A 486 -15.27 -48.53 11.89
CA THR A 486 -15.63 -49.62 10.98
C THR A 486 -16.89 -49.27 10.23
N ALA A 487 -16.80 -49.13 8.90
CA ALA A 487 -17.91 -48.90 7.99
C ALA A 487 -18.29 -50.19 7.26
N MET A 488 -19.59 -50.40 7.04
CA MET A 488 -20.13 -51.61 6.41
C MET A 488 -21.30 -51.30 5.48
N VAL A 489 -21.31 -51.94 4.31
CA VAL A 489 -22.34 -51.81 3.26
C VAL A 489 -22.99 -53.18 3.07
N LYS A 490 -24.33 -53.26 3.21
CA LYS A 490 -25.09 -54.52 3.12
C LYS A 490 -26.17 -54.50 2.05
N GLY A 491 -26.57 -55.70 1.61
CA GLY A 491 -27.67 -55.92 0.68
C GLY A 491 -27.45 -55.29 -0.69
N ILE A 492 -26.22 -55.39 -1.21
CA ILE A 492 -25.88 -54.80 -2.50
C ILE A 492 -26.58 -55.59 -3.62
N THR A 493 -27.38 -54.89 -4.40
CA THR A 493 -27.91 -55.39 -5.68
C THR A 493 -27.12 -54.70 -6.79
N ALA A 494 -26.38 -55.48 -7.58
CA ALA A 494 -25.51 -54.98 -8.65
C ALA A 494 -25.88 -55.64 -9.99
N PRO A 495 -26.84 -55.08 -10.75
CA PRO A 495 -27.33 -55.65 -12.01
C PRO A 495 -26.23 -55.93 -13.04
N ASN A 496 -25.19 -55.08 -13.08
CA ASN A 496 -24.03 -55.22 -13.98
C ASN A 496 -22.81 -55.89 -13.31
N GLY A 497 -23.00 -56.55 -12.18
CA GLY A 497 -21.91 -57.06 -11.33
C GLY A 497 -21.21 -55.96 -10.55
N ILE A 498 -20.32 -56.36 -9.62
CA ILE A 498 -19.55 -55.47 -8.78
C ILE A 498 -18.09 -55.92 -8.75
N THR A 499 -17.18 -55.00 -9.04
CA THR A 499 -15.73 -55.21 -9.02
C THR A 499 -15.12 -54.72 -7.71
N GLU A 500 -15.63 -53.63 -7.14
CA GLU A 500 -15.10 -53.00 -5.94
C GLU A 500 -16.18 -52.23 -5.17
N VAL A 501 -16.02 -52.08 -3.85
CA VAL A 501 -16.73 -51.08 -3.04
C VAL A 501 -15.71 -50.15 -2.45
N ILE A 502 -15.88 -48.84 -2.63
CA ILE A 502 -14.99 -47.81 -2.11
C ILE A 502 -15.80 -46.93 -1.14
N ILE A 503 -15.21 -46.65 0.02
CA ILE A 503 -15.83 -45.95 1.13
C ILE A 503 -15.00 -44.69 1.44
N PRO A 504 -15.43 -43.50 1.00
CA PRO A 504 -14.85 -42.24 1.42
C PRO A 504 -15.22 -41.92 2.86
N ILE A 505 -14.24 -41.51 3.64
CA ILE A 505 -14.39 -41.13 5.05
C ILE A 505 -13.64 -39.81 5.28
N TRP A 506 -14.27 -38.89 6.03
CA TRP A 506 -13.67 -37.62 6.48
C TRP A 506 -14.30 -37.19 7.80
N SER A 507 -13.58 -36.39 8.58
CA SER A 507 -14.10 -35.73 9.77
C SER A 507 -14.74 -34.39 9.40
N GLU A 508 -15.79 -33.93 10.08
CA GLU A 508 -16.34 -32.57 9.86
C GLU A 508 -15.48 -31.46 10.46
N THR A 509 -14.41 -31.82 11.19
CA THR A 509 -13.47 -30.83 11.72
C THR A 509 -12.73 -30.22 10.52
N ASN A 510 -12.80 -28.90 10.35
CA ASN A 510 -12.22 -28.17 9.21
C ASN A 510 -12.78 -28.55 7.82
N GLY A 511 -13.96 -29.18 7.75
CA GLY A 511 -14.64 -29.48 6.48
C GLY A 511 -14.27 -30.85 5.91
N GLN A 512 -13.71 -30.91 4.70
CA GLN A 512 -13.29 -32.18 4.04
C GLN A 512 -11.76 -32.21 3.84
N ASP A 513 -11.01 -31.55 4.71
CA ASP A 513 -9.55 -31.43 4.60
C ASP A 513 -8.83 -32.78 4.74
N ASP A 514 -9.45 -33.75 5.40
CA ASP A 514 -8.91 -35.09 5.68
C ASP A 514 -9.61 -36.22 4.89
N LEU A 515 -10.33 -35.91 3.81
CA LEU A 515 -11.04 -36.89 2.99
C LEU A 515 -10.11 -37.98 2.43
N LYS A 516 -10.40 -39.24 2.74
CA LYS A 516 -9.70 -40.42 2.20
C LYS A 516 -10.67 -41.47 1.70
N TRP A 517 -10.29 -42.11 0.59
CA TRP A 517 -11.07 -43.16 -0.09
C TRP A 517 -10.50 -44.53 0.24
N TYR A 518 -11.29 -45.39 0.87
CA TYR A 518 -10.82 -46.70 1.31
C TYR A 518 -11.51 -47.85 0.56
N PRO A 519 -10.76 -48.81 -0.01
CA PRO A 519 -11.35 -50.01 -0.58
C PRO A 519 -11.91 -50.90 0.53
N ALA A 520 -13.16 -51.31 0.39
CA ALA A 520 -13.83 -52.20 1.33
C ALA A 520 -13.65 -53.66 0.93
N THR A 521 -13.42 -54.52 1.91
CA THR A 521 -13.23 -55.95 1.70
C THR A 521 -14.57 -56.67 1.74
N LYS A 522 -14.81 -57.55 0.76
CA LYS A 522 -16.01 -58.41 0.72
C LYS A 522 -15.99 -59.42 1.86
N GLN A 523 -17.09 -59.51 2.59
CA GLN A 523 -17.32 -60.42 3.70
C GLN A 523 -18.00 -61.71 3.22
N SER A 524 -17.98 -62.76 4.05
CA SER A 524 -18.58 -64.07 3.72
C SER A 524 -20.10 -64.03 3.52
N ASP A 525 -20.79 -63.07 4.16
CA ASP A 525 -22.22 -62.85 4.01
C ASP A 525 -22.59 -61.98 2.79
N GLY A 526 -21.60 -61.59 1.99
CA GLY A 526 -21.76 -60.75 0.80
C GLY A 526 -21.78 -59.24 1.08
N SER A 527 -21.67 -58.80 2.34
CA SER A 527 -21.45 -57.38 2.68
C SER A 527 -20.02 -56.93 2.36
N TYR A 528 -19.75 -55.62 2.41
CA TYR A 528 -18.41 -55.05 2.28
C TYR A 528 -18.10 -54.20 3.50
N ALA A 529 -16.89 -54.31 4.05
CA ALA A 529 -16.50 -53.57 5.23
C ALA A 529 -15.08 -53.03 5.14
N VAL A 530 -14.84 -51.90 5.80
CA VAL A 530 -13.51 -51.33 6.01
C VAL A 530 -13.38 -50.84 7.43
N THR A 531 -12.19 -51.00 8.01
CA THR A 531 -11.84 -50.45 9.32
C THR A 531 -10.65 -49.52 9.16
N ILE A 532 -10.81 -48.27 9.59
CA ILE A 532 -9.77 -47.24 9.53
C ILE A 532 -9.43 -46.75 10.93
N ASP A 533 -8.27 -46.11 11.06
CA ASP A 533 -7.80 -45.50 12.31
C ASP A 533 -7.93 -43.98 12.19
N ILE A 534 -8.43 -43.29 13.22
CA ILE A 534 -8.58 -41.83 13.19
C ILE A 534 -7.23 -41.10 13.14
N ARG A 535 -6.11 -41.79 13.38
CA ARG A 535 -4.76 -41.25 13.11
C ARG A 535 -4.55 -40.93 11.64
N ASP A 536 -5.26 -41.62 10.74
CA ASP A 536 -5.25 -41.30 9.32
C ASP A 536 -6.12 -40.07 9.01
N HIS A 537 -6.78 -39.50 10.02
CA HIS A 537 -7.74 -38.39 9.96
C HIS A 537 -7.42 -37.35 11.05
N ASN A 538 -6.14 -37.00 11.17
CA ASN A 538 -5.62 -35.97 12.09
C ASN A 538 -5.94 -36.17 13.59
N ASN A 539 -6.42 -37.36 13.99
CA ASN A 539 -6.98 -37.62 15.32
C ASN A 539 -8.08 -36.64 15.71
N ASP A 540 -8.91 -36.26 14.74
CA ASP A 540 -10.03 -35.38 15.01
C ASP A 540 -11.16 -36.13 15.71
N GLY A 541 -11.76 -35.47 16.69
CA GLY A 541 -12.97 -35.92 17.35
C GLY A 541 -14.20 -35.30 16.69
N GLY A 542 -15.38 -35.81 17.02
CA GLY A 542 -16.64 -35.34 16.48
C GLY A 542 -17.18 -36.23 15.35
N THR A 543 -17.99 -35.65 14.48
CA THR A 543 -18.71 -36.39 13.44
C THR A 543 -17.79 -36.73 12.27
N TYR A 544 -17.78 -38.00 11.89
CA TYR A 544 -17.20 -38.49 10.64
C TYR A 544 -18.32 -38.86 9.68
N ASN A 545 -18.16 -38.47 8.41
CA ASN A 545 -19.07 -38.88 7.34
C ASN A 545 -18.48 -40.05 6.58
N ILE A 546 -19.37 -40.95 6.17
CA ILE A 546 -19.02 -42.16 5.47
C ILE A 546 -19.94 -42.26 4.26
N HIS A 547 -19.36 -42.16 3.08
CA HIS A 547 -20.07 -42.43 1.84
C HIS A 547 -19.70 -43.83 1.34
N ALA A 548 -20.57 -44.43 0.53
CA ALA A 548 -20.30 -45.73 -0.09
C ALA A 548 -20.60 -45.67 -1.57
N TYR A 549 -19.64 -46.15 -2.37
CA TYR A 549 -19.76 -46.29 -3.81
C TYR A 549 -19.42 -47.72 -4.22
N GLY A 550 -20.21 -48.27 -5.14
CA GLY A 550 -19.91 -49.55 -5.77
C GLY A 550 -19.48 -49.36 -7.22
N LYS A 551 -18.39 -50.02 -7.61
CA LYS A 551 -17.86 -50.04 -8.97
C LYS A 551 -18.38 -51.29 -9.70
N ASP A 552 -19.03 -51.12 -10.83
CA ASP A 552 -19.52 -52.27 -11.63
C ASP A 552 -18.46 -52.80 -12.63
N ASN A 553 -18.83 -53.83 -13.41
CA ASN A 553 -17.94 -54.43 -14.42
C ASN A 553 -17.64 -53.50 -15.61
N ASN A 554 -18.42 -52.42 -15.78
CA ASN A 554 -18.20 -51.40 -16.81
C ASN A 554 -17.34 -50.25 -16.29
N ASN A 555 -16.73 -50.40 -15.09
CA ASN A 555 -16.00 -49.36 -14.37
C ASN A 555 -16.84 -48.17 -13.91
N LYS A 556 -18.18 -48.26 -13.91
CA LYS A 556 -19.05 -47.19 -13.42
C LYS A 556 -19.10 -47.20 -11.89
N MET A 557 -18.80 -46.05 -11.29
CA MET A 557 -18.97 -45.80 -9.86
C MET A 557 -20.40 -45.35 -9.59
N THR A 558 -21.12 -46.08 -8.73
CA THR A 558 -22.49 -45.73 -8.32
C THR A 558 -22.50 -45.44 -6.83
N PHE A 559 -23.02 -44.28 -6.43
CA PHE A 559 -23.29 -44.00 -5.02
C PHE A 559 -24.40 -44.93 -4.53
N VAL A 560 -24.12 -45.70 -3.48
CA VAL A 560 -25.07 -46.70 -2.94
C VAL A 560 -25.62 -46.34 -1.56
N GLY A 561 -25.10 -45.29 -0.93
CA GLY A 561 -25.62 -44.73 0.32
C GLY A 561 -24.57 -44.00 1.15
N SER A 562 -25.00 -43.42 2.27
CA SER A 562 -24.13 -42.74 3.22
C SER A 562 -24.62 -42.92 4.66
N THR A 563 -23.72 -42.66 5.61
CA THR A 563 -24.00 -42.61 7.05
C THR A 563 -22.98 -41.70 7.73
N SER A 564 -23.13 -41.51 9.04
CA SER A 564 -22.13 -40.81 9.86
C SER A 564 -21.97 -41.49 11.22
N VAL A 565 -20.85 -41.24 11.88
CA VAL A 565 -20.58 -41.73 13.23
C VAL A 565 -19.81 -40.68 14.03
N ASN A 566 -20.03 -40.61 15.34
CA ASN A 566 -19.32 -39.66 16.20
C ASN A 566 -18.18 -40.36 16.95
N VAL A 567 -16.99 -39.76 16.93
CA VAL A 567 -15.77 -40.22 17.60
C VAL A 567 -15.47 -39.29 18.79
N LEU A 568 -15.35 -39.86 19.99
CA LEU A 568 -14.94 -39.12 21.18
C LEU A 568 -13.41 -39.18 21.34
N VAL A 569 -12.76 -38.02 21.42
CA VAL A 569 -11.32 -37.89 21.74
C VAL A 569 -11.17 -37.00 22.98
N GLU A 570 -10.56 -37.54 24.04
CA GLU A 570 -10.33 -36.78 25.29
C GLU A 570 -9.17 -35.77 25.13
N PRO A 571 -9.37 -34.48 25.43
CA PRO A 571 -8.35 -33.46 25.25
C PRO A 571 -7.24 -33.55 26.30
N MET A 572 -6.04 -33.08 25.94
CA MET A 572 -4.97 -32.85 26.92
C MET A 572 -5.38 -31.73 27.87
N THR A 573 -5.11 -31.89 29.17
CA THR A 573 -5.45 -30.89 30.20
C THR A 573 -4.28 -30.67 31.15
N ALA A 574 -4.26 -29.53 31.83
CA ALA A 574 -3.39 -29.25 32.98
C ALA A 574 -4.24 -28.73 34.14
N THR A 575 -3.82 -28.97 35.38
CA THR A 575 -4.56 -28.49 36.57
C THR A 575 -4.18 -27.09 36.98
N SER A 576 -2.95 -26.65 36.71
CA SER A 576 -2.52 -25.28 37.03
C SER A 576 -1.36 -24.80 36.16
N VAL A 577 -1.38 -23.51 35.82
CA VAL A 577 -0.29 -22.74 35.23
C VAL A 577 0.01 -21.58 36.17
N THR A 578 1.25 -21.45 36.63
CA THR A 578 1.66 -20.41 37.58
C THR A 578 2.97 -19.78 37.16
N ALA A 579 3.16 -18.49 37.43
CA ALA A 579 4.41 -17.79 37.19
C ALA A 579 4.91 -17.06 38.45
N SER A 580 6.22 -16.89 38.55
CA SER A 580 6.87 -16.18 39.65
C SER A 580 8.08 -15.40 39.15
N VAL A 581 8.41 -14.30 39.84
CA VAL A 581 9.54 -13.41 39.50
C VAL A 581 10.59 -13.45 40.59
N SER A 582 11.86 -13.54 40.17
CA SER A 582 13.03 -13.39 41.05
C SER A 582 14.10 -12.60 40.32
N GLY A 583 14.25 -11.31 40.68
CA GLY A 583 15.07 -10.36 39.93
C GLY A 583 14.59 -10.23 38.48
N ASN A 584 15.50 -10.37 37.52
CA ASN A 584 15.23 -10.30 36.09
C ASN A 584 14.70 -11.61 35.49
N LYS A 585 14.37 -12.61 36.32
CA LYS A 585 13.95 -13.94 35.85
C LYS A 585 12.48 -14.20 36.13
N ILE A 586 11.79 -14.72 35.12
CA ILE A 586 10.42 -15.23 35.21
C ILE A 586 10.50 -16.75 35.17
N THR A 587 9.89 -17.43 36.14
CA THR A 587 9.74 -18.89 36.15
C THR A 587 8.28 -19.27 36.02
N THR A 588 7.95 -20.00 34.96
CA THR A 588 6.62 -20.57 34.69
C THR A 588 6.61 -22.05 35.05
N VAL A 589 5.59 -22.51 35.77
CA VAL A 589 5.40 -23.91 36.19
C VAL A 589 4.01 -24.39 35.80
N VAL A 590 3.93 -25.58 35.21
CA VAL A 590 2.71 -26.25 34.74
C VAL A 590 2.56 -27.58 35.48
N LYS A 591 1.42 -27.81 36.14
CA LYS A 591 1.17 -29.01 36.95
C LYS A 591 -0.07 -29.79 36.51
N GLY A 592 -0.09 -31.07 36.87
CA GLY A 592 -1.23 -31.97 36.68
C GLY A 592 -1.60 -32.21 35.22
N ILE A 593 -0.59 -32.34 34.35
CA ILE A 593 -0.82 -32.60 32.93
C ILE A 593 -1.39 -34.01 32.76
N LYS A 594 -2.57 -34.11 32.14
CA LYS A 594 -3.17 -35.35 31.65
C LYS A 594 -3.13 -35.33 30.13
N ALA A 595 -2.40 -36.28 29.55
CA ALA A 595 -2.23 -36.40 28.11
C ALA A 595 -2.63 -37.81 27.66
N PRO A 596 -3.92 -38.05 27.33
CA PRO A 596 -4.43 -39.37 26.95
C PRO A 596 -3.71 -40.02 25.76
N ASN A 597 -3.20 -39.20 24.83
CA ASN A 597 -2.46 -39.62 23.64
C ASN A 597 -0.93 -39.50 23.80
N GLY A 598 -0.42 -39.44 25.03
CA GLY A 598 1.00 -39.18 25.31
C GLY A 598 1.37 -37.70 25.22
N LEU A 599 2.54 -37.34 25.74
CA LEU A 599 3.03 -35.96 25.81
C LEU A 599 4.42 -35.86 25.19
N LYS A 600 4.52 -35.12 24.09
CA LYS A 600 5.76 -34.87 23.36
C LYS A 600 6.52 -33.65 23.90
N SER A 601 5.84 -32.53 24.11
CA SER A 601 6.48 -31.29 24.60
C SER A 601 5.48 -30.31 25.21
N ILE A 602 5.97 -29.40 26.07
CA ILE A 602 5.23 -28.25 26.59
C ILE A 602 5.93 -26.98 26.11
N ALA A 603 5.20 -26.14 25.39
CA ALA A 603 5.66 -24.87 24.86
C ALA A 603 4.99 -23.71 25.62
N VAL A 604 5.79 -22.71 25.96
CA VAL A 604 5.41 -21.58 26.81
C VAL A 604 5.79 -20.28 26.10
N PRO A 605 4.89 -19.71 25.27
CA PRO A 605 5.08 -18.37 24.74
C PRO A 605 4.89 -17.31 25.83
N ILE A 606 5.82 -16.36 25.86
CA ILE A 606 5.91 -15.28 26.84
C ILE A 606 6.16 -13.96 26.08
N TRP A 607 5.48 -12.89 26.49
CA TRP A 607 5.69 -11.52 25.98
C TRP A 607 5.39 -10.49 27.07
N SER A 608 5.95 -9.29 26.97
CA SER A 608 5.60 -8.16 27.83
C SER A 608 4.46 -7.35 27.21
N ASP A 609 3.61 -6.70 28.02
CA ASP A 609 2.56 -5.79 27.51
C ASP A 609 3.11 -4.47 26.92
N VAL A 610 4.42 -4.22 27.10
CA VAL A 610 5.08 -3.05 26.52
C VAL A 610 5.08 -3.24 25.01
N ASN A 611 4.48 -2.30 24.27
CA ASN A 611 4.35 -2.35 22.81
C ASN A 611 3.60 -3.57 22.23
N GLY A 612 2.80 -4.27 23.04
CA GLY A 612 1.93 -5.35 22.57
C GLY A 612 2.59 -6.73 22.63
N GLN A 613 2.81 -7.39 21.48
CA GLN A 613 3.45 -8.72 21.38
C GLN A 613 4.75 -8.65 20.57
N ASP A 614 5.37 -7.47 20.50
CA ASP A 614 6.59 -7.23 19.72
C ASP A 614 7.77 -8.08 20.20
N ASP A 615 7.80 -8.45 21.48
CA ASP A 615 8.83 -9.26 22.11
C ASP A 615 8.44 -10.72 22.38
N LEU A 616 7.37 -11.22 21.74
CA LEU A 616 6.87 -12.58 21.95
C LEU A 616 7.92 -13.64 21.59
N LYS A 617 8.24 -14.51 22.55
CA LYS A 617 9.15 -15.65 22.36
C LYS A 617 8.57 -16.93 22.92
N TRP A 618 8.81 -18.03 22.20
CA TRP A 618 8.39 -19.38 22.57
C TRP A 618 9.51 -20.12 23.27
N TYR A 619 9.23 -20.62 24.48
CA TYR A 619 10.17 -21.42 25.24
C TYR A 619 9.66 -22.85 25.43
N THR A 620 10.57 -23.81 25.58
CA THR A 620 10.21 -25.20 25.86
C THR A 620 10.39 -25.49 27.35
N ALA A 621 9.34 -25.93 28.02
CA ALA A 621 9.40 -26.30 29.43
C ALA A 621 10.01 -27.70 29.61
N THR A 622 10.78 -27.85 30.67
CA THR A 622 11.48 -29.10 31.02
C THR A 622 10.76 -29.82 32.15
N LYS A 623 10.68 -31.15 32.05
CA LYS A 623 10.05 -32.00 33.05
C LYS A 623 10.86 -31.97 34.35
N GLN A 624 10.18 -31.72 35.45
CA GLN A 624 10.73 -31.70 36.81
C GLN A 624 10.57 -33.07 37.49
N SER A 625 11.28 -33.30 38.59
CA SER A 625 11.24 -34.56 39.34
C SER A 625 9.88 -34.87 39.97
N ASP A 626 9.07 -33.85 40.25
CA ASP A 626 7.71 -33.99 40.78
C ASP A 626 6.64 -34.21 39.69
N GLY A 627 7.06 -34.32 38.43
CA GLY A 627 6.19 -34.49 37.26
C GLY A 627 5.61 -33.20 36.69
N SER A 628 5.88 -32.04 37.29
CA SER A 628 5.56 -30.74 36.69
C SER A 628 6.49 -30.41 35.52
N TYR A 629 6.15 -29.38 34.75
CA TYR A 629 7.00 -28.83 33.70
C TYR A 629 7.30 -27.37 34.00
N ALA A 630 8.55 -26.95 33.87
CA ALA A 630 8.96 -25.59 34.18
C ALA A 630 9.91 -24.98 33.14
N VAL A 631 9.83 -23.67 32.99
CA VAL A 631 10.79 -22.88 32.23
C VAL A 631 11.12 -21.61 32.99
N THR A 632 12.40 -21.23 32.97
CA THR A 632 12.88 -19.96 33.53
C THR A 632 13.51 -19.15 32.41
N ILE A 633 13.02 -17.92 32.23
CA ILE A 633 13.51 -16.97 31.21
C ILE A 633 14.06 -15.73 31.90
N ASP A 634 14.84 -14.95 31.16
CA ASP A 634 15.42 -13.69 31.62
C ASP A 634 14.81 -12.54 30.79
N ILE A 635 14.41 -11.45 31.43
CA ILE A 635 13.76 -10.31 30.75
C ILE A 635 14.70 -9.61 29.74
N LYS A 636 16.01 -9.86 29.78
CA LYS A 636 16.93 -9.42 28.70
C LYS A 636 16.51 -9.95 27.33
N ASP A 637 15.87 -11.12 27.30
CA ASP A 637 15.37 -11.71 26.06
C ASP A 637 14.06 -11.06 25.61
N HIS A 638 13.53 -10.12 26.41
CA HIS A 638 12.30 -9.35 26.21
C HIS A 638 12.57 -7.86 26.41
N ASN A 639 13.68 -7.37 25.82
CA ASN A 639 14.07 -5.96 25.77
C ASN A 639 14.18 -5.27 27.15
N TYR A 640 14.33 -6.04 28.23
CA TYR A 640 14.29 -5.54 29.61
C TYR A 640 13.01 -4.77 29.94
N SER A 641 11.88 -5.12 29.30
CA SER A 641 10.58 -4.49 29.56
C SER A 641 10.16 -4.69 31.01
N GLY A 642 9.79 -3.60 31.69
CA GLY A 642 9.11 -3.67 32.99
C GLY A 642 7.60 -3.82 32.79
N GLY A 643 6.88 -4.25 33.83
CA GLY A 643 5.42 -4.35 33.79
C GLY A 643 4.91 -5.78 33.67
N VAL A 644 3.73 -5.95 33.09
CA VAL A 644 3.04 -7.25 33.01
C VAL A 644 3.62 -8.08 31.86
N TYR A 645 3.94 -9.33 32.17
CA TYR A 645 4.27 -10.38 31.21
C TYR A 645 3.11 -11.36 31.12
N ASN A 646 2.66 -11.62 29.89
CA ASN A 646 1.63 -12.60 29.60
C ASN A 646 2.27 -13.92 29.21
N ILE A 647 1.70 -15.01 29.71
CA ILE A 647 2.29 -16.35 29.61
C ILE A 647 1.18 -17.31 29.21
N HIS A 648 1.29 -17.86 28.02
CA HIS A 648 0.41 -18.93 27.57
C HIS A 648 1.15 -20.28 27.65
N VAL A 649 0.41 -21.38 27.70
CA VAL A 649 0.97 -22.72 27.76
C VAL A 649 0.23 -23.63 26.79
N TYR A 650 1.00 -24.32 25.96
CA TYR A 650 0.51 -25.29 24.99
C TYR A 650 1.23 -26.62 25.18
N GLY A 651 0.49 -27.73 25.14
CA GLY A 651 1.06 -29.08 25.13
C GLY A 651 0.88 -29.75 23.78
N THR A 652 1.92 -30.43 23.32
CA THR A 652 1.90 -31.21 22.08
C THR A 652 1.90 -32.69 22.45
N ASP A 653 0.92 -33.45 21.96
CA ASP A 653 0.87 -34.90 22.17
C ASP A 653 1.79 -35.67 21.20
N ASP A 654 1.86 -37.00 21.36
CA ASP A 654 2.73 -37.84 20.51
C ASP A 654 2.26 -37.90 19.05
N SER A 655 1.01 -37.53 18.77
CA SER A 655 0.49 -37.38 17.40
C SER A 655 0.89 -36.06 16.74
N GLY A 656 1.45 -35.11 17.52
CA GLY A 656 1.81 -33.78 17.07
C GLY A 656 0.69 -32.74 17.25
N LYS A 657 -0.46 -33.12 17.82
CA LYS A 657 -1.57 -32.20 18.07
C LYS A 657 -1.25 -31.29 19.25
N GLN A 658 -1.34 -29.98 19.02
CA GLN A 658 -1.11 -28.97 20.04
C GLN A 658 -2.43 -28.58 20.72
N THR A 659 -2.44 -28.56 22.05
CA THR A 659 -3.59 -28.22 22.90
C THR A 659 -3.24 -27.07 23.83
N PHE A 660 -4.11 -26.07 23.95
CA PHE A 660 -3.95 -25.01 24.94
C PHE A 660 -4.24 -25.53 26.36
N LEU A 661 -3.27 -25.39 27.26
CA LEU A 661 -3.34 -25.94 28.62
C LEU A 661 -3.66 -24.89 29.68
N GLY A 662 -3.56 -23.61 29.35
CA GLY A 662 -3.87 -22.50 30.24
C GLY A 662 -2.98 -21.28 30.00
N ASN A 663 -3.27 -20.21 30.73
CA ASN A 663 -2.47 -18.99 30.74
C ASN A 663 -2.28 -18.49 32.18
N THR A 664 -1.33 -17.58 32.35
CA THR A 664 -1.13 -16.79 33.55
C THR A 664 -0.42 -15.48 33.17
N SER A 665 -0.22 -14.60 34.13
CA SER A 665 0.59 -13.40 33.95
C SER A 665 1.39 -13.10 35.22
N VAL A 666 2.46 -12.34 35.08
CA VAL A 666 3.26 -11.87 36.21
C VAL A 666 3.81 -10.48 35.94
N SER A 667 3.89 -9.63 36.96
CA SER A 667 4.49 -8.31 36.82
C SER A 667 5.95 -8.31 37.27
N VAL A 668 6.83 -7.77 36.43
CA VAL A 668 8.23 -7.51 36.73
C VAL A 668 8.40 -6.04 37.06
N ALA A 669 8.79 -5.73 38.29
CA ALA A 669 9.12 -4.36 38.67
C ALA A 669 10.56 -4.05 38.23
N THR A 670 10.73 -3.03 37.40
CA THR A 670 12.07 -2.48 37.11
C THR A 670 12.05 -0.97 37.31
N THR A 671 12.97 -0.42 38.09
CA THR A 671 13.20 1.03 38.16
C THR A 671 14.48 1.33 37.39
N PRO A 672 14.39 1.67 36.10
CA PRO A 672 15.57 1.92 35.27
C PRO A 672 16.31 3.17 35.75
N MET A 673 17.60 3.23 35.43
CA MET A 673 18.46 4.39 35.61
C MET A 673 17.84 5.63 34.98
N SER A 674 17.96 6.77 35.65
CA SER A 674 17.50 8.05 35.11
C SER A 674 18.51 9.14 35.44
N ALA A 675 18.46 10.23 34.68
CA ALA A 675 19.19 11.47 34.98
C ALA A 675 18.20 12.63 34.97
N THR A 676 18.49 13.67 35.75
CA THR A 676 17.65 14.89 35.75
C THR A 676 18.14 15.92 34.75
N SER A 677 19.37 15.80 34.25
CA SER A 677 19.96 16.78 33.32
C SER A 677 21.04 16.16 32.44
N VAL A 678 20.96 16.43 31.14
CA VAL A 678 22.04 16.27 30.15
C VAL A 678 22.29 17.65 29.54
N LYS A 679 23.51 18.17 29.68
CA LYS A 679 23.87 19.51 29.18
C LYS A 679 25.17 19.48 28.41
N ALA A 680 25.20 20.22 27.31
CA ALA A 680 26.42 20.50 26.56
C ALA A 680 26.79 21.99 26.66
N SER A 681 28.09 22.28 26.71
CA SER A 681 28.63 23.64 26.56
C SER A 681 29.84 23.63 25.63
N VAL A 682 30.02 24.71 24.86
CA VAL A 682 31.10 24.84 23.88
C VAL A 682 32.09 25.88 24.35
N ALA A 683 33.37 25.55 24.25
CA ALA A 683 34.48 26.48 24.36
C ALA A 683 35.45 26.19 23.22
N GLU A 684 35.63 27.17 22.32
CA GLU A 684 36.40 26.99 21.08
C GLU A 684 35.89 25.77 20.28
N ASN A 685 36.77 24.81 19.98
CA ASN A 685 36.44 23.59 19.24
C ASN A 685 36.01 22.42 20.17
N MET A 686 35.88 22.65 21.48
CA MET A 686 35.62 21.61 22.46
C MET A 686 34.18 21.66 22.98
N ILE A 687 33.49 20.54 22.87
CA ILE A 687 32.17 20.31 23.44
C ILE A 687 32.35 19.59 24.76
N THR A 688 31.90 20.18 25.85
CA THR A 688 31.83 19.54 27.17
C THR A 688 30.42 19.08 27.44
N VAL A 689 30.23 17.78 27.68
CA VAL A 689 28.92 17.18 28.02
C VAL A 689 28.93 16.74 29.47
N VAL A 690 27.90 17.12 30.24
CA VAL A 690 27.72 16.75 31.64
C VAL A 690 26.33 16.15 31.86
N VAL A 691 26.30 14.94 32.42
CA VAL A 691 25.09 14.23 32.85
C VAL A 691 25.03 14.27 34.38
N SER A 692 23.94 14.80 34.95
CA SER A 692 23.81 14.99 36.41
C SER A 692 22.44 14.58 36.96
N GLY A 693 22.38 14.44 38.29
CA GLY A 693 21.20 13.95 39.01
C GLY A 693 20.85 12.51 38.66
N ILE A 694 21.87 11.65 38.52
CA ILE A 694 21.68 10.26 38.12
C ILE A 694 21.11 9.45 39.30
N THR A 695 19.96 8.81 39.08
CA THR A 695 19.40 7.79 39.98
C THR A 695 19.60 6.43 39.32
N ALA A 696 20.43 5.58 39.93
CA ALA A 696 20.77 4.26 39.38
C ALA A 696 20.51 3.14 40.40
N PRO A 697 19.25 2.66 40.53
CA PRO A 697 18.88 1.63 41.52
C PRO A 697 19.67 0.32 41.36
N ASN A 698 20.09 0.00 40.14
CA ASN A 698 20.88 -1.19 39.80
C ASN A 698 22.40 -0.90 39.73
N GLY A 699 22.85 0.29 40.14
CA GLY A 699 24.23 0.76 40.01
C GLY A 699 24.61 1.13 38.57
N ILE A 700 25.69 1.90 38.42
CA ILE A 700 26.20 2.39 37.13
C ILE A 700 27.42 1.56 36.73
N LYS A 701 27.38 0.96 35.54
CA LYS A 701 28.55 0.34 34.89
C LYS A 701 29.35 1.35 34.08
N LYS A 702 28.67 2.15 33.25
CA LYS A 702 29.26 3.27 32.48
C LYS A 702 28.17 4.20 31.94
N ILE A 703 28.55 5.45 31.61
CA ILE A 703 27.70 6.40 30.89
C ILE A 703 28.32 6.64 29.52
N GLU A 704 27.52 6.50 28.47
CA GLU A 704 27.92 6.59 27.07
C GLU A 704 27.24 7.78 26.40
N ILE A 705 28.02 8.55 25.66
CA ILE A 705 27.64 9.81 25.03
C ILE A 705 27.94 9.68 23.53
N PRO A 706 27.01 9.13 22.72
CA PRO A 706 27.12 9.23 21.27
C PRO A 706 26.96 10.68 20.83
N THR A 707 27.80 11.10 19.89
CA THR A 707 27.81 12.46 19.37
C THR A 707 28.12 12.42 17.88
N TRP A 708 27.44 13.25 17.11
CA TRP A 708 27.66 13.44 15.66
C TRP A 708 27.36 14.90 15.30
N SER A 709 27.96 15.39 14.22
CA SER A 709 27.59 16.67 13.64
C SER A 709 26.33 16.49 12.79
N ASP A 710 25.48 17.51 12.69
CA ASP A 710 24.28 17.46 11.83
C ASP A 710 24.61 17.66 10.33
N ILE A 711 25.91 17.69 9.99
CA ILE A 711 26.40 17.80 8.62
C ILE A 711 26.45 16.38 8.04
N ASN A 712 25.72 16.15 6.95
CA ASN A 712 25.61 14.83 6.29
C ASN A 712 25.01 13.69 7.15
N GLY A 713 24.33 14.01 8.25
CA GLY A 713 23.64 13.03 9.10
C GLY A 713 24.58 12.41 10.13
N GLN A 714 24.46 11.10 10.38
CA GLN A 714 25.29 10.38 11.38
C GLN A 714 26.57 9.79 10.78
N ASP A 715 27.12 10.39 9.73
CA ASP A 715 28.32 9.86 9.05
C ASP A 715 29.58 9.92 9.92
N ASP A 716 29.59 10.79 10.93
CA ASP A 716 30.68 11.01 11.88
C ASP A 716 30.34 10.61 13.34
N LEU A 717 29.35 9.72 13.54
CA LEU A 717 28.93 9.26 14.86
C LEU A 717 30.06 8.57 15.64
N ILE A 718 30.42 9.13 16.79
CA ILE A 718 31.39 8.54 17.73
C ILE A 718 30.77 8.40 19.12
N TRP A 719 30.98 7.24 19.74
CA TRP A 719 30.56 6.95 21.11
C TRP A 719 31.68 7.27 22.09
N TYR A 720 31.40 8.15 23.06
CA TYR A 720 32.35 8.50 24.11
C TYR A 720 31.90 7.99 25.47
N THR A 721 32.82 7.40 26.25
CA THR A 721 32.53 7.03 27.64
C THR A 721 32.81 8.21 28.56
N ALA A 722 31.79 8.68 29.29
CA ALA A 722 31.94 9.76 30.25
C ALA A 722 32.59 9.27 31.55
N THR A 723 33.39 10.14 32.16
CA THR A 723 34.11 9.85 33.41
C THR A 723 33.37 10.45 34.60
N GLU A 724 33.23 9.68 35.68
CA GLU A 724 32.63 10.12 36.94
C GLU A 724 33.42 11.29 37.55
N GLN A 725 32.71 12.29 38.04
CA GLN A 725 33.23 13.46 38.73
C GLN A 725 33.00 13.34 40.25
N SER A 726 33.72 14.12 41.05
CA SER A 726 33.62 14.06 42.52
C SER A 726 32.25 14.43 43.10
N ASP A 727 31.40 15.10 42.33
CA ASP A 727 30.03 15.47 42.69
C ASP A 727 28.98 14.43 42.25
N GLY A 728 29.41 13.31 41.69
CA GLY A 728 28.55 12.23 41.19
C GLY A 728 27.98 12.47 39.79
N SER A 729 28.33 13.58 39.13
CA SER A 729 28.03 13.79 37.71
C SER A 729 29.01 13.01 36.81
N TYR A 730 28.64 12.83 35.54
CA TYR A 730 29.50 12.21 34.53
C TYR A 730 29.82 13.22 33.44
N LYS A 731 31.10 13.34 33.10
CA LYS A 731 31.59 14.35 32.15
C LYS A 731 32.41 13.71 31.03
N VAL A 732 32.23 14.24 29.82
CA VAL A 732 33.15 14.01 28.71
C VAL A 732 33.46 15.33 27.99
N VAL A 733 34.65 15.41 27.40
CA VAL A 733 35.07 16.51 26.55
C VAL A 733 35.37 15.95 25.17
N ILE A 734 34.69 16.49 24.17
CA ILE A 734 34.68 16.02 22.79
C ILE A 734 35.29 17.12 21.93
N ASP A 735 36.24 16.76 21.08
CA ASP A 735 36.87 17.68 20.15
C ASP A 735 36.17 17.60 18.79
N ALA A 736 35.65 18.72 18.31
CA ALA A 736 34.97 18.81 17.01
C ALA A 736 35.86 18.32 15.84
N LYS A 737 37.19 18.36 15.98
CA LYS A 737 38.10 17.80 14.96
C LYS A 737 37.91 16.29 14.73
N ASN A 738 37.41 15.57 15.74
CA ASN A 738 37.15 14.14 15.63
C ASN A 738 35.88 13.86 14.81
N HIS A 739 35.09 14.90 14.53
CA HIS A 739 33.86 14.92 13.76
C HIS A 739 34.06 15.78 12.51
N HIS A 740 35.11 15.43 11.76
CA HIS A 740 35.57 16.11 10.54
C HIS A 740 35.94 17.61 10.66
N GLY A 741 35.84 18.21 11.86
CA GLY A 741 36.00 19.65 12.03
C GLY A 741 34.80 20.44 11.52
N ASP A 742 33.61 19.84 11.52
CA ASP A 742 32.42 20.47 10.97
C ASP A 742 31.92 21.61 11.87
N SER A 743 31.55 22.73 11.25
CA SER A 743 30.85 23.82 11.91
C SER A 743 29.34 23.61 11.80
N GLY A 744 28.62 23.75 12.90
CA GLY A 744 27.18 23.53 12.92
C GLY A 744 26.69 22.97 14.24
N THR A 745 25.49 22.42 14.21
CA THR A 745 24.88 21.76 15.37
C THR A 745 25.44 20.36 15.53
N TYR A 746 25.83 20.00 16.74
CA TYR A 746 26.18 18.65 17.15
C TYR A 746 25.05 18.09 17.98
N LEU A 747 24.58 16.90 17.61
CA LEU A 747 23.53 16.17 18.31
C LEU A 747 24.17 15.16 19.26
N ILE A 748 23.67 15.14 20.50
CA ILE A 748 24.33 14.45 21.61
C ILE A 748 23.26 13.73 22.43
N ASP A 749 23.31 12.40 22.45
CA ASP A 749 22.49 11.60 23.36
C ASP A 749 23.31 11.13 24.56
N ALA A 750 22.62 10.73 25.63
CA ALA A 750 23.23 10.14 26.81
C ALA A 750 22.53 8.84 27.17
N TYR A 751 23.33 7.79 27.38
CA TYR A 751 22.86 6.47 27.77
C TYR A 751 23.60 5.97 29.00
N GLY A 752 22.87 5.37 29.92
CA GLY A 752 23.39 4.68 31.09
C GLY A 752 23.44 3.18 30.85
N VAL A 753 24.55 2.55 31.21
CA VAL A 753 24.66 1.10 31.31
C VAL A 753 24.63 0.74 32.79
N GLU A 754 23.60 0.02 33.21
CA GLU A 754 23.46 -0.48 34.58
C GLU A 754 24.43 -1.64 34.87
N SER A 755 24.67 -1.94 36.15
CA SER A 755 25.61 -3.01 36.56
C SER A 755 25.22 -4.39 36.03
N ASP A 756 23.92 -4.64 35.83
CA ASP A 756 23.38 -5.87 35.26
C ASP A 756 23.44 -5.91 33.72
N GLY A 757 23.91 -4.83 33.09
CA GLY A 757 24.06 -4.69 31.65
C GLY A 757 22.91 -3.99 30.95
N ARG A 758 21.85 -3.56 31.64
CA ARG A 758 20.73 -2.84 31.03
C ARG A 758 21.20 -1.50 30.44
N PHE A 759 20.83 -1.24 29.19
CA PHE A 759 21.16 0.00 28.47
C PHE A 759 19.94 0.94 28.47
N VAL A 760 20.07 2.14 29.03
CA VAL A 760 18.93 3.02 29.34
C VAL A 760 19.19 4.43 28.80
N PRO A 761 18.25 5.03 28.06
CA PRO A 761 18.36 6.44 27.67
C PRO A 761 18.23 7.35 28.88
N LEU A 762 19.15 8.30 29.04
CA LEU A 762 19.17 9.27 30.14
C LEU A 762 18.75 10.67 29.71
N GLY A 763 18.71 10.93 28.40
CA GLY A 763 18.30 12.19 27.80
C GLY A 763 19.16 12.54 26.59
N SER A 764 18.89 13.71 26.01
CA SER A 764 19.61 14.23 24.86
C SER A 764 19.81 15.74 24.99
N THR A 765 20.77 16.26 24.23
CA THR A 765 21.10 17.69 24.15
C THR A 765 21.73 17.98 22.79
N SER A 766 22.02 19.25 22.54
CA SER A 766 22.77 19.66 21.36
C SER A 766 23.66 20.86 21.67
N ALA A 767 24.67 21.05 20.84
CA ALA A 767 25.61 22.16 20.94
C ALA A 767 26.00 22.66 19.56
N SER A 768 25.95 23.98 19.34
CA SER A 768 26.45 24.56 18.09
C SER A 768 27.92 24.93 18.22
N VAL A 769 28.77 24.38 17.36
CA VAL A 769 30.20 24.67 17.28
C VAL A 769 30.49 25.49 16.04
N ARG A 770 31.26 26.57 16.21
CA ARG A 770 31.87 27.32 15.11
C ARG A 770 33.35 26.90 15.06
N TYR A 771 33.65 25.92 14.22
CA TYR A 771 34.97 25.29 14.20
C TYR A 771 36.02 26.24 13.60
N VAL A 772 37.16 26.36 14.29
CA VAL A 772 38.27 27.22 13.90
C VAL A 772 39.50 26.36 13.64
N GLU A 773 39.83 26.12 12.36
CA GLU A 773 41.02 25.36 11.95
C GLU A 773 42.28 26.26 11.96
N THR A 774 42.24 27.38 11.21
CA THR A 774 43.36 28.32 11.10
C THR A 774 42.97 29.68 11.67
N PRO A 775 43.15 29.96 12.97
CA PRO A 775 42.70 31.22 13.57
C PRO A 775 43.46 32.43 13.01
N ILE A 776 42.76 33.57 12.86
CA ILE A 776 43.37 34.87 12.48
C ILE A 776 44.03 35.54 13.68
N MET A 777 43.39 35.47 14.84
CA MET A 777 43.93 35.95 16.11
C MET A 777 44.90 34.92 16.71
N GLY A 778 45.89 35.39 17.46
CA GLY A 778 46.85 34.54 18.17
C GLY A 778 48.29 35.03 18.06
N GLU A 779 49.18 34.32 18.74
CA GLU A 779 50.63 34.58 18.66
C GLU A 779 51.16 34.23 17.28
N THR A 780 52.06 35.07 16.78
CA THR A 780 52.77 34.82 15.52
C THR A 780 53.68 33.61 15.68
N THR A 781 53.55 32.62 14.80
CA THR A 781 54.32 31.36 14.88
C THR A 781 55.56 31.31 14.00
N VAL A 782 55.76 32.31 13.15
CA VAL A 782 56.84 32.40 12.17
C VAL A 782 57.80 33.55 12.48
N THR A 783 59.03 33.47 11.99
CA THR A 783 60.06 34.49 12.17
C THR A 783 60.06 35.50 11.03
N ALA A 784 60.59 36.71 11.29
CA ALA A 784 60.79 37.72 10.25
C ALA A 784 61.68 37.20 9.10
N ALA A 785 62.67 36.35 9.41
CA ALA A 785 63.57 35.77 8.43
C ALA A 785 62.83 34.85 7.44
N GLU A 786 61.86 34.08 7.90
CA GLU A 786 61.05 33.17 7.07
C GLU A 786 60.15 33.96 6.11
N LEU A 787 59.49 35.03 6.59
CA LEU A 787 58.68 35.92 5.73
C LEU A 787 59.53 36.66 4.68
N VAL A 788 60.72 37.12 5.05
CA VAL A 788 61.68 37.72 4.12
C VAL A 788 62.17 36.70 3.09
N ALA A 789 62.45 35.47 3.51
CA ALA A 789 62.89 34.39 2.64
C ALA A 789 61.82 34.03 1.60
N TYR A 790 60.54 33.94 2.03
CA TYR A 790 59.41 33.76 1.13
C TYR A 790 59.37 34.85 0.05
N TYR A 791 59.45 36.13 0.46
CA TYR A 791 59.36 37.24 -0.49
C TYR A 791 60.50 37.18 -1.51
N LYS A 792 61.74 36.94 -1.05
CA LYS A 792 62.91 36.78 -1.94
C LYS A 792 62.73 35.60 -2.90
N ALA A 793 62.16 34.49 -2.44
CA ALA A 793 61.89 33.31 -3.26
C ALA A 793 60.78 33.51 -4.30
N SER A 794 59.89 34.49 -4.10
CA SER A 794 58.82 34.81 -5.07
C SER A 794 59.34 35.35 -6.40
N GLY A 795 60.57 35.89 -6.44
CA GLY A 795 61.17 36.54 -7.61
C GLY A 795 60.59 37.93 -7.91
N SER A 796 59.68 38.44 -7.09
CA SER A 796 59.10 39.77 -7.22
C SER A 796 60.10 40.87 -6.88
N VAL A 797 60.02 42.01 -7.59
CA VAL A 797 60.89 43.16 -7.35
C VAL A 797 60.32 43.98 -6.21
N TYR A 798 61.12 44.18 -5.15
CA TYR A 798 60.70 45.01 -4.03
C TYR A 798 60.51 46.47 -4.47
N PRO A 799 59.39 47.14 -4.12
CA PRO A 799 59.11 48.49 -4.59
C PRO A 799 60.18 49.50 -4.19
N GLN A 800 60.81 50.13 -5.18
CA GLN A 800 61.85 51.14 -4.94
C GLN A 800 61.33 52.33 -4.14
N ILE A 801 60.06 52.71 -4.34
CA ILE A 801 59.41 53.76 -3.54
C ILE A 801 59.45 53.48 -2.04
N TYR A 802 59.42 52.23 -1.60
CA TYR A 802 59.51 51.92 -0.16
C TYR A 802 60.94 52.08 0.36
N ASN A 803 61.94 51.69 -0.44
CA ASN A 803 63.35 51.95 -0.14
C ASN A 803 63.64 53.46 -0.04
N ASP A 804 63.08 54.26 -0.95
CA ASP A 804 63.25 55.72 -0.96
C ASP A 804 62.66 56.39 0.29
N LEU A 805 61.68 55.73 0.94
CA LEU A 805 61.10 56.13 2.22
C LEU A 805 61.86 55.57 3.44
N GLY A 806 62.96 54.84 3.23
CA GLY A 806 63.76 54.21 4.29
C GLY A 806 63.17 52.90 4.82
N VAL A 807 62.25 52.26 4.11
CA VAL A 807 61.62 50.99 4.48
C VAL A 807 62.08 49.92 3.48
N ASN A 808 63.15 49.19 3.82
CA ASN A 808 63.56 48.01 3.06
C ASN A 808 62.69 46.79 3.41
N LEU A 809 62.87 45.68 2.70
CA LEU A 809 62.06 44.46 2.88
C LEU A 809 62.10 43.92 4.31
N GLU A 810 63.28 43.84 4.94
CA GLU A 810 63.42 43.39 6.33
C GLU A 810 62.63 44.31 7.27
N LYS A 811 62.74 45.63 7.09
CA LYS A 811 61.98 46.60 7.89
C LYS A 811 60.47 46.49 7.65
N PHE A 812 60.04 46.24 6.42
CA PHE A 812 58.62 46.06 6.08
C PHE A 812 57.99 44.85 6.79
N VAL A 813 58.71 43.72 6.80
CA VAL A 813 58.29 42.51 7.51
C VAL A 813 58.25 42.76 9.03
N ASP A 814 59.27 43.42 9.57
CA ASP A 814 59.30 43.79 10.99
C ASP A 814 58.11 44.68 11.38
N LEU A 815 57.72 45.62 10.52
CA LEU A 815 56.54 46.47 10.74
C LEU A 815 55.25 45.64 10.79
N TYR A 816 55.08 44.66 9.90
CA TYR A 816 53.94 43.74 9.95
C TYR A 816 53.89 42.97 11.26
N ILE A 817 55.01 42.34 11.68
CA ILE A 817 55.08 41.60 12.94
C ILE A 817 54.77 42.51 14.13
N GLN A 818 55.28 43.74 14.14
CA GLN A 818 55.04 44.70 15.21
C GLN A 818 53.56 45.09 15.32
N GLU A 819 52.94 45.51 14.22
CA GLU A 819 51.53 45.91 14.21
C GLU A 819 50.61 44.73 14.57
N CYS A 820 50.88 43.55 14.00
CA CYS A 820 50.18 42.29 14.30
C CYS A 820 50.27 41.91 15.78
N LYS A 821 51.48 41.92 16.35
CA LYS A 821 51.71 41.59 17.76
C LYS A 821 50.95 42.51 18.72
N VAL A 822 50.88 43.81 18.41
CA VAL A 822 50.14 44.75 19.25
C VAL A 822 48.66 44.41 19.24
N GLU A 823 48.08 44.22 18.05
CA GLU A 823 46.64 43.95 17.93
C GLU A 823 46.24 42.51 18.27
N GLY A 824 47.19 41.56 18.33
CA GLY A 824 46.94 40.14 18.59
C GLY A 824 46.58 39.34 17.34
N VAL A 825 46.84 39.89 16.15
CA VAL A 825 46.66 39.21 14.86
C VAL A 825 47.92 38.42 14.54
N ARG A 826 47.78 37.23 13.95
CA ARG A 826 48.93 36.43 13.51
C ARG A 826 49.60 37.07 12.29
N ALA A 827 50.89 37.36 12.38
CA ALA A 827 51.61 38.06 11.32
C ALA A 827 51.70 37.22 10.04
N GLU A 828 51.80 35.89 10.15
CA GLU A 828 51.74 34.97 9.01
C GLU A 828 50.46 35.13 8.18
N VAL A 829 49.32 35.41 8.83
CA VAL A 829 48.03 35.56 8.15
C VAL A 829 47.97 36.90 7.44
N ALA A 830 48.25 38.00 8.16
CA ALA A 830 48.21 39.35 7.59
C ALA A 830 49.24 39.52 6.47
N PHE A 831 50.44 38.95 6.63
CA PHE A 831 51.47 38.99 5.59
C PHE A 831 51.08 38.15 4.37
N ALA A 832 50.61 36.91 4.56
CA ALA A 832 50.15 36.07 3.45
C ALA A 832 48.99 36.72 2.69
N GLN A 833 48.04 37.31 3.40
CA GLN A 833 46.95 38.07 2.80
C GLN A 833 47.49 39.27 2.02
N ALA A 834 48.42 40.05 2.57
CA ALA A 834 49.01 41.19 1.89
C ALA A 834 49.71 40.79 0.58
N MET A 835 50.45 39.67 0.61
CA MET A 835 51.13 39.13 -0.56
C MET A 835 50.13 38.65 -1.62
N LEU A 836 49.00 38.09 -1.21
CA LEU A 836 47.93 37.70 -2.13
C LEU A 836 47.28 38.94 -2.77
N GLU A 837 46.85 39.90 -1.96
CA GLU A 837 46.10 41.10 -2.38
C GLU A 837 46.92 42.00 -3.31
N THR A 838 48.21 42.11 -3.05
CA THR A 838 49.10 42.99 -3.83
C THR A 838 49.82 42.25 -4.96
N GLY A 839 49.67 40.93 -5.09
CA GLY A 839 50.46 40.11 -5.99
C GLY A 839 51.96 40.18 -5.68
N ASN A 840 52.36 39.95 -4.42
CA ASN A 840 53.72 40.12 -3.89
C ASN A 840 54.27 41.55 -4.06
N LEU A 841 53.47 42.54 -3.65
CA LEU A 841 53.79 43.97 -3.72
C LEU A 841 54.00 44.51 -5.14
N GLN A 842 53.41 43.86 -6.15
CA GLN A 842 53.49 44.32 -7.56
C GLN A 842 52.31 45.20 -7.97
N PHE A 843 51.19 45.16 -7.23
CA PHE A 843 50.03 46.05 -7.40
C PHE A 843 49.43 46.02 -8.82
N GLY A 844 49.13 44.82 -9.31
CA GLY A 844 48.56 44.62 -10.66
C GLY A 844 47.05 44.93 -10.80
N GLY A 845 46.39 45.39 -9.74
CA GLY A 845 44.95 45.67 -9.70
C GLY A 845 44.63 47.16 -9.55
N ASP A 846 43.45 47.47 -8.98
CA ASP A 846 42.97 48.85 -8.83
C ASP A 846 43.79 49.67 -7.80
N VAL A 847 44.34 48.99 -6.79
CA VAL A 847 45.19 49.60 -5.76
C VAL A 847 46.60 49.78 -6.28
N LYS A 848 47.16 50.97 -6.09
CA LYS A 848 48.51 51.36 -6.50
C LYS A 848 49.50 51.26 -5.35
N VAL A 849 50.76 50.97 -5.70
CA VAL A 849 51.89 50.89 -4.76
C VAL A 849 52.06 52.13 -3.88
N THR A 850 51.70 53.30 -4.39
CA THR A 850 51.78 54.59 -3.67
C THR A 850 50.74 54.75 -2.57
N GLN A 851 49.65 53.98 -2.59
CA GLN A 851 48.53 54.16 -1.65
C GLN A 851 48.77 53.55 -0.27
N PHE A 852 49.83 52.74 -0.13
CA PHE A 852 50.12 51.91 1.07
C PHE A 852 48.93 51.07 1.56
N ASN A 853 48.05 50.66 0.64
CA ASN A 853 46.90 49.83 0.94
C ASN A 853 47.22 48.37 0.60
N PHE A 854 47.67 47.62 1.60
CA PHE A 854 48.16 46.25 1.41
C PHE A 854 47.05 45.19 1.46
N ALA A 855 45.81 45.58 1.72
CA ALA A 855 44.68 44.67 1.94
C ALA A 855 43.49 44.94 1.00
N GLY A 856 43.65 45.82 0.01
CA GLY A 856 42.55 46.18 -0.88
C GLY A 856 41.43 46.97 -0.20
N LEU A 857 41.69 47.64 0.94
CA LEU A 857 40.65 48.28 1.74
C LEU A 857 39.90 49.35 0.94
N GLY A 858 38.63 49.05 0.64
CA GLY A 858 37.72 49.93 -0.09
C GLY A 858 37.87 49.89 -1.60
N ALA A 859 38.69 48.98 -2.16
CA ALA A 859 38.81 48.80 -3.61
C ALA A 859 37.65 47.91 -4.11
N THR A 860 36.97 48.35 -5.17
CA THR A 860 35.88 47.61 -5.83
C THR A 860 35.89 47.91 -7.32
N GLY A 861 36.36 46.97 -8.15
CA GLY A 861 36.25 46.96 -9.62
C GLY A 861 36.26 48.33 -10.29
N GLY A 862 37.42 48.99 -10.32
CA GLY A 862 37.61 50.34 -10.88
C GLY A 862 37.68 51.47 -9.84
N VAL A 863 37.45 51.17 -8.56
CA VAL A 863 37.67 52.11 -7.44
C VAL A 863 39.04 51.81 -6.81
N PRO A 864 39.96 52.79 -6.73
CA PRO A 864 41.36 52.55 -6.29
C PRO A 864 41.51 52.19 -4.81
N GLY A 865 40.43 52.22 -4.02
CA GLY A 865 40.45 52.00 -2.58
C GLY A 865 41.03 53.17 -1.79
N PHE A 866 41.16 52.98 -0.48
CA PHE A 866 41.66 54.01 0.43
C PHE A 866 43.15 54.28 0.20
N ASP A 867 43.56 55.55 0.29
CA ASP A 867 44.92 56.01 0.08
C ASP A 867 45.51 56.51 1.41
N PHE A 868 46.27 55.65 2.08
CA PHE A 868 46.91 55.97 3.35
C PHE A 868 48.03 57.00 3.19
N SER A 869 48.68 57.09 2.02
CA SER A 869 49.73 58.08 1.77
C SER A 869 49.19 59.50 1.73
N VAL A 870 47.98 59.69 1.22
CA VAL A 870 47.31 61.00 1.17
C VAL A 870 46.85 61.43 2.56
N VAL A 871 46.29 60.52 3.35
CA VAL A 871 45.75 60.84 4.69
C VAL A 871 46.85 60.95 5.75
N TYR A 872 47.84 60.07 5.72
CA TYR A 872 48.85 59.92 6.78
C TYR A 872 50.28 60.27 6.34
N GLY A 873 50.45 60.67 5.08
CA GLY A 873 51.69 61.16 4.51
C GLY A 873 52.43 60.12 3.67
N ASN A 874 53.02 60.57 2.55
CA ASN A 874 53.89 59.74 1.70
C ASN A 874 55.30 59.60 2.32
N ASN A 875 55.38 58.92 3.46
CA ASN A 875 56.60 58.66 4.23
C ASN A 875 56.52 57.31 4.96
N SER A 876 57.57 56.92 5.68
CA SER A 876 57.62 55.65 6.42
C SER A 876 56.49 55.49 7.45
N THR A 877 56.03 56.59 8.07
CA THR A 877 54.89 56.59 9.00
C THR A 877 53.58 56.28 8.28
N GLY A 878 53.32 56.87 7.12
CA GLY A 878 52.12 56.57 6.33
C GLY A 878 52.11 55.12 5.84
N LEU A 879 53.27 54.58 5.45
CA LEU A 879 53.41 53.17 5.08
C LEU A 879 53.09 52.23 6.25
N GLN A 880 53.67 52.48 7.42
CA GLN A 880 53.36 51.73 8.65
C GLN A 880 51.86 51.86 9.01
N THR A 881 51.27 53.02 8.79
CA THR A 881 49.83 53.24 9.05
C THR A 881 48.94 52.41 8.11
N GLY A 882 49.35 52.23 6.85
CA GLY A 882 48.68 51.31 5.93
C GLY A 882 48.72 49.84 6.36
N ILE A 883 49.86 49.39 6.89
CA ILE A 883 50.00 48.07 7.52
C ILE A 883 49.06 47.96 8.72
N ARG A 884 49.05 48.98 9.60
CA ARG A 884 48.14 49.02 10.76
C ARG A 884 46.67 48.94 10.33
N GLY A 885 46.26 49.69 9.30
CA GLY A 885 44.90 49.65 8.78
C GLY A 885 44.47 48.25 8.33
N HIS A 886 45.35 47.52 7.64
CA HIS A 886 45.14 46.11 7.31
C HIS A 886 44.94 45.26 8.57
N VAL A 887 45.89 45.32 9.51
CA VAL A 887 45.86 44.52 10.75
C VAL A 887 44.60 44.80 11.57
N GLN A 888 44.21 46.06 11.68
CA GLN A 888 42.97 46.45 12.36
C GLN A 888 41.75 45.86 11.65
N HIS A 889 41.68 45.88 10.32
CA HIS A 889 40.56 45.28 9.60
C HIS A 889 40.44 43.77 9.88
N LEU A 890 41.56 43.04 9.85
CA LEU A 890 41.61 41.60 10.19
C LEU A 890 41.18 41.34 11.64
N LYS A 891 41.64 42.16 12.60
CA LYS A 891 41.20 42.05 14.00
C LYS A 891 39.70 42.25 14.14
N CYS A 892 39.14 43.23 13.44
CA CYS A 892 37.69 43.47 13.43
C CYS A 892 36.96 42.21 12.98
N TYR A 893 37.38 41.63 11.86
CA TYR A 893 36.76 40.42 11.32
C TYR A 893 36.82 39.25 12.30
N ALA A 894 37.91 39.11 13.05
CA ALA A 894 38.18 37.91 13.84
C ALA A 894 37.75 37.95 15.30
N CYS A 895 37.54 39.14 15.90
CA CYS A 895 37.13 39.25 17.29
C CYS A 895 36.28 40.51 17.57
N ASP A 896 35.71 40.57 18.77
CA ASP A 896 34.98 41.72 19.30
C ASP A 896 35.81 42.59 20.25
N GLU A 897 37.09 42.26 20.47
CA GLU A 897 37.99 43.08 21.30
C GLU A 897 38.21 44.49 20.72
N ASP A 898 38.43 45.45 21.61
CA ASP A 898 38.80 46.82 21.23
C ASP A 898 40.21 46.87 20.60
N LEU A 899 40.39 47.82 19.68
CA LEU A 899 41.71 48.12 19.12
C LEU A 899 42.66 48.59 20.22
N LYS A 900 43.90 48.12 20.19
CA LYS A 900 44.93 48.56 21.15
C LYS A 900 45.64 49.83 20.68
N GLN A 901 45.49 50.19 19.41
CA GLN A 901 46.03 51.41 18.80
C GLN A 901 44.92 52.30 18.24
N THR A 902 45.27 53.55 17.91
CA THR A 902 44.34 54.47 17.25
C THR A 902 43.81 53.87 15.95
N ASN A 903 42.50 53.94 15.76
CA ASN A 903 41.84 53.46 14.54
C ASN A 903 42.31 54.26 13.33
N VAL A 904 42.85 53.56 12.33
CA VAL A 904 43.25 54.08 11.02
C VAL A 904 42.60 53.31 9.88
N ASP A 905 41.85 52.26 10.16
CA ASP A 905 41.06 51.52 9.17
C ASP A 905 39.79 52.31 8.81
N PRO A 906 39.65 52.79 7.56
CA PRO A 906 38.50 53.57 7.13
C PRO A 906 37.19 52.77 7.11
N ARG A 907 37.26 51.43 7.16
CA ARG A 907 36.11 50.53 7.12
C ARG A 907 35.78 49.95 8.49
N TRP A 908 36.54 50.29 9.53
CA TRP A 908 36.29 49.81 10.89
C TRP A 908 34.92 50.25 11.39
N ASN A 909 34.08 49.29 11.76
CA ASN A 909 32.79 49.53 12.41
C ASN A 909 32.28 48.24 13.07
N ASP A 910 31.38 48.34 14.04
CA ASP A 910 30.90 47.16 14.78
C ASP A 910 30.13 46.15 13.91
N LYS A 911 29.64 46.52 12.73
CA LYS A 911 28.89 45.59 11.85
C LYS A 911 29.77 44.56 11.15
N ILE A 912 31.09 44.81 11.09
CA ILE A 912 32.06 43.89 10.48
C ILE A 912 32.77 43.01 11.52
N ARG A 913 32.36 43.09 12.80
CA ARG A 913 32.91 42.23 13.85
C ARG A 913 32.51 40.76 13.70
N LEU A 914 33.41 39.85 14.08
CA LEU A 914 33.20 38.39 14.11
C LEU A 914 32.76 37.77 12.76
N ARG A 915 33.08 38.44 11.65
CA ARG A 915 32.77 38.00 10.28
C ARG A 915 33.63 36.84 9.82
N ALA A 916 34.86 36.71 10.31
CA ALA A 916 35.75 35.59 10.04
C ALA A 916 36.76 35.41 11.19
N LEU A 917 36.60 34.37 12.00
CA LEU A 917 37.50 33.97 13.09
C LEU A 917 38.73 33.24 12.55
N SER A 918 38.56 32.55 11.42
CA SER A 918 39.60 31.75 10.77
C SER A 918 39.91 32.21 9.35
N VAL A 919 41.05 31.78 8.82
CA VAL A 919 41.44 32.01 7.42
C VAL A 919 40.42 31.39 6.46
N GLU A 920 39.84 30.25 6.80
CA GLU A 920 38.80 29.57 6.03
C GLU A 920 37.57 30.47 5.84
N GLU A 921 37.17 31.17 6.89
CA GLU A 921 36.01 32.06 6.87
C GLU A 921 36.24 33.36 6.09
N LEU A 922 37.47 33.73 5.73
CA LEU A 922 37.74 34.90 4.88
C LEU A 922 37.21 34.71 3.45
N ALA A 923 37.11 33.46 2.99
CA ALA A 923 36.49 33.14 1.70
C ALA A 923 34.98 33.42 1.74
N GLY A 924 34.49 34.19 0.78
CA GLY A 924 33.09 34.63 0.74
C GLY A 924 32.74 35.80 1.68
N THR A 925 33.62 36.20 2.62
CA THR A 925 33.38 37.31 3.55
C THR A 925 34.30 38.51 3.33
N TRP A 926 35.60 38.28 3.23
CA TRP A 926 36.59 39.30 2.90
C TRP A 926 36.65 39.48 1.38
N ALA A 927 36.76 38.37 0.66
CA ALA A 927 36.74 38.32 -0.80
C ALA A 927 35.59 37.42 -1.27
N ALA A 928 34.89 37.80 -2.35
CA ALA A 928 33.85 36.98 -2.94
C ALA A 928 34.37 35.63 -3.51
N ASP A 929 35.69 35.51 -3.69
CA ASP A 929 36.36 34.30 -4.16
C ASP A 929 36.27 33.18 -3.11
N THR A 930 35.57 32.10 -3.44
CA THR A 930 35.41 30.92 -2.58
C THR A 930 36.70 30.12 -2.39
N THR A 931 37.72 30.36 -3.22
CA THR A 931 39.06 29.73 -3.10
C THR A 931 40.07 30.59 -2.35
N TYR A 932 39.65 31.75 -1.86
CA TYR A 932 40.52 32.75 -1.24
C TYR A 932 41.32 32.21 -0.05
N ALA A 933 40.64 31.49 0.85
CA ALA A 933 41.27 30.85 2.01
C ALA A 933 42.38 29.86 1.59
N THR A 934 42.12 29.04 0.57
CA THR A 934 43.09 28.08 0.02
C THR A 934 44.33 28.79 -0.50
N LYS A 935 44.18 29.96 -1.15
CA LYS A 935 45.29 30.77 -1.66
C LYS A 935 46.13 31.36 -0.53
N ILE A 936 45.49 31.88 0.53
CA ILE A 936 46.20 32.37 1.73
C ILE A 936 46.95 31.21 2.40
N LYS A 937 46.29 30.08 2.68
CA LYS A 937 46.94 28.89 3.27
C LYS A 937 48.10 28.38 2.41
N ALA A 938 48.01 28.46 1.08
CA ALA A 938 49.09 28.07 0.18
C ALA A 938 50.32 28.99 0.25
N ILE A 939 50.13 30.28 0.56
CA ILE A 939 51.23 31.22 0.83
C ILE A 939 51.81 30.93 2.22
N MET A 940 50.96 30.79 3.25
CA MET A 940 51.40 30.49 4.61
C MET A 940 52.23 29.21 4.68
N LYS A 941 51.90 28.16 3.91
CA LYS A 941 52.67 26.90 3.86
C LYS A 941 54.10 27.03 3.32
N LYS A 942 54.48 28.19 2.77
CA LYS A 942 55.81 28.40 2.18
C LYS A 942 56.82 29.02 3.14
N PHE A 943 56.42 29.34 4.36
CA PHE A 943 57.29 29.87 5.40
C PHE A 943 56.97 29.27 6.77
#